data_AF-A0A2P7QJH7-F1
#
_entry.id   AF-A0A2P7QJH7-F1
#
_cell.length_a   1.000
_cell.length_b   1.000
_cell.length_c   1.000
_cell.angle_alpha   90.00
_cell.angle_beta   90.00
_cell.angle_gamma   90.00
#
_symmetry.space_group_name_H-M   'P 1'
#
loop_
_entity.id
_entity.type
_entity.pdbx_description
1 polymer ?
#
loop_
_entity_poly.entity_id
_entity_poly.type
_entity_poly.pdbx_seq_one_letter_code
_entity_poly.pdbx_strand_id
1 'polypeptide(L)'
;MYGDATSPANAFGSQAGEAWSAGYTGSASVVVGVIDSGIDYTHPDLYLNIWLNPLEIPPAFRASLADANADGLISFLDLNAAANSLYVSDLNGNARIDAGDLLADVRWEDGVDNDSNGHVDDLIGWDYANGDNDPYDDNRHGTHVAGTIAASGGNGIGVAGVTWSTQLVALKFLNASGNGSTSAALQAIDYFTAAAKASTLQDFAATNNSWGGGGYSQPIADAIARGAAEDILFVGAAGNGGPDQIGDNNDVVANYPSNYSSTTSAGYDAVIAVASITRTGGRSSFSNYGSVSVDLGAPGSSIYSTLPGGGYGNLNGTSMAAPHVTGAIALYSAVSDASAAEIRANLLASTAATASLAGVTATGGRLDIGKLLTIDTAGSDLRFGTSGDDRIDMTKGGNDRVFGGEGNDLFAYGSAFGAGDQVDGGSGTDTLVLAGVYVGASALTLGADQLRGIEHLTLVGGTSYALAMADANVAAGALLSIDASALAAGETLRFNGSAERDGGFAVIGGAGTDFLEGGAGDDLLDGGAGGDHLEGGGGGDVLKGGLGDDTYIVDSVDDIVLEQVGYGIDIVRTAIGTRTDLYVLAANVDNFAGTSTAGQGVRFNAADNLAIMGDGNDLLALDDGGNDRVSGNAGDDLFYLGAAFTNADALDGGVGTDTVTLAGTYTIRFEADDLVSIEKLALASSGNAATPNAYNLTMNDINVAAGQQMVVNAQGLLAGESFVFNGAAETDGSFNIRGSRGADTILAGAGADRLWGGTGGDNLRGGPGKDMFEYRATDESTAAAQDRIGFTKGDQIYLTPIDADGVAANGNQNFRFVGAAAFGGSAGELRVSAAAGTPNGWLVEGDTNGDRVADLSILVVATPGYQLNAADFWV
;
A
#
# COMPACT_ATOMS: atom_id res chain seq x y z
N MET A 1 10.38 19.17 42.25
CA MET A 1 10.49 17.95 41.41
C MET A 1 9.21 17.13 41.33
N TYR A 2 8.66 16.66 42.46
CA TYR A 2 7.44 15.82 42.49
C TYR A 2 6.22 16.42 41.77
N GLY A 3 5.32 15.55 41.33
CA GLY A 3 4.07 15.89 40.68
C GLY A 3 2.85 15.18 41.28
N ASP A 4 1.74 15.20 40.57
CA ASP A 4 0.45 14.64 41.00
C ASP A 4 0.49 13.10 41.09
N ALA A 5 1.21 12.47 40.17
CA ALA A 5 1.30 11.01 40.06
C ALA A 5 2.51 10.42 40.81
N THR A 6 3.32 11.25 41.49
CA THR A 6 4.54 10.80 42.17
C THR A 6 4.30 10.48 43.65
N SER A 7 5.26 9.81 44.28
CA SER A 7 5.28 9.61 45.74
C SER A 7 6.56 10.23 46.34
N PRO A 8 6.46 11.28 47.19
CA PRO A 8 5.24 11.97 47.61
C PRO A 8 4.58 12.76 46.47
N ALA A 9 3.26 12.95 46.54
CA ALA A 9 2.50 13.72 45.55
C ALA A 9 2.54 15.22 45.86
N ASN A 10 2.69 16.05 44.83
CA ASN A 10 2.61 17.50 44.93
C ASN A 10 2.11 18.13 43.61
N ALA A 11 0.83 18.49 43.59
CA ALA A 11 0.14 19.16 42.48
C ALA A 11 0.70 20.53 42.08
N PHE A 12 1.68 21.06 42.80
CA PHE A 12 2.30 22.36 42.53
C PHE A 12 3.82 22.26 42.42
N GLY A 13 4.36 21.04 42.28
CA GLY A 13 5.75 20.86 41.90
C GLY A 13 5.97 21.11 40.41
N SER A 14 7.17 20.79 39.94
CA SER A 14 7.55 20.94 38.53
C SER A 14 7.07 19.79 37.67
N GLN A 15 6.57 18.70 38.25
CA GLN A 15 6.20 17.45 37.56
C GLN A 15 7.39 16.69 36.93
N ALA A 16 8.63 17.01 37.30
CA ALA A 16 9.81 16.29 36.81
C ALA A 16 9.76 14.78 37.12
N GLY A 17 9.18 14.39 38.26
CA GLY A 17 9.06 12.97 38.63
C GLY A 17 8.11 12.16 37.73
N GLU A 18 7.17 12.80 37.04
CA GLU A 18 6.34 12.14 36.01
C GLU A 18 7.17 11.88 34.75
N ALA A 19 7.99 12.84 34.35
CA ALA A 19 8.93 12.68 33.23
C ALA A 19 9.93 11.54 33.50
N TRP A 20 10.52 11.48 34.70
CA TRP A 20 11.42 10.38 35.07
C TRP A 20 10.70 9.02 35.07
N SER A 21 9.43 8.97 35.48
CA SER A 21 8.64 7.73 35.46
C SER A 21 8.35 7.25 34.03
N ALA A 22 8.35 8.16 33.06
CA ALA A 22 8.23 7.89 31.64
C ALA A 22 9.58 7.64 30.94
N GLY A 23 10.70 7.56 31.68
CA GLY A 23 12.03 7.26 31.16
C GLY A 23 12.84 8.49 30.72
N TYR A 24 12.28 9.70 30.83
CA TYR A 24 12.98 10.92 30.47
C TYR A 24 13.87 11.40 31.62
N THR A 25 15.17 11.17 31.55
CA THR A 25 16.14 11.58 32.59
C THR A 25 17.19 12.60 32.14
N GLY A 26 17.21 12.97 30.85
CA GLY A 26 18.14 13.94 30.26
C GLY A 26 19.31 13.27 29.51
N SER A 27 20.11 14.06 28.80
CA SER A 27 21.31 13.62 28.08
C SER A 27 22.54 14.48 28.37
N ALA A 28 23.72 13.85 28.41
CA ALA A 28 25.02 14.53 28.49
C ALA A 28 25.37 15.31 27.21
N SER A 29 24.68 15.05 26.10
CA SER A 29 24.76 15.87 24.89
C SER A 29 24.10 17.25 25.05
N VAL A 30 23.25 17.44 26.06
CA VAL A 30 22.62 18.74 26.33
C VAL A 30 23.46 19.52 27.35
N VAL A 31 23.71 20.79 27.05
CA VAL A 31 24.52 21.71 27.83
C VAL A 31 23.68 22.90 28.25
N VAL A 32 23.77 23.28 29.53
CA VAL A 32 23.16 24.51 30.04
C VAL A 32 24.16 25.34 30.85
N GLY A 33 24.07 26.66 30.71
CA GLY A 33 24.97 27.59 31.39
C GLY A 33 24.41 28.06 32.72
N VAL A 34 25.21 28.03 33.78
CA VAL A 34 24.86 28.62 35.08
C VAL A 34 25.65 29.91 35.25
N ILE A 35 25.01 31.03 34.92
CA ILE A 35 25.60 32.38 35.06
C ILE A 35 25.27 32.90 36.46
N ASP A 36 26.17 32.68 37.42
CA ASP A 36 25.89 32.87 38.85
C ASP A 36 27.18 33.11 39.67
N SER A 37 27.24 32.63 40.92
CA SER A 37 28.40 32.68 41.81
C SER A 37 29.41 31.56 41.61
N GLY A 38 29.28 30.78 40.53
CA GLY A 38 30.05 29.57 40.28
C GLY A 38 29.31 28.30 40.66
N ILE A 39 29.97 27.15 40.54
CA ILE A 39 29.45 25.83 40.94
C ILE A 39 30.52 25.14 41.80
N ASP A 40 30.14 24.51 42.91
CA ASP A 40 30.98 23.50 43.54
C ASP A 40 31.04 22.26 42.64
N TYR A 41 31.94 22.30 41.66
CA TYR A 41 32.16 21.24 40.69
C TYR A 41 32.75 19.96 41.30
N THR A 42 33.17 20.00 42.57
CA THR A 42 33.62 18.82 43.34
C THR A 42 32.46 18.13 44.08
N HIS A 43 31.27 18.71 44.06
CA HIS A 43 30.12 18.20 44.80
C HIS A 43 29.76 16.78 44.32
N PRO A 44 29.60 15.79 45.23
CA PRO A 44 29.40 14.38 44.87
C PRO A 44 28.11 14.14 44.07
N ASP A 45 27.16 15.07 44.16
CA ASP A 45 25.87 15.04 43.45
C ASP A 45 25.86 15.88 42.16
N LEU A 46 26.98 16.51 41.78
CA LEU A 46 27.07 17.35 40.57
C LEU A 46 28.24 17.01 39.66
N TYR A 47 29.34 16.47 40.17
CA TYR A 47 30.61 16.37 39.44
C TYR A 47 30.51 15.67 38.07
N LEU A 48 29.63 14.66 37.92
CA LEU A 48 29.40 13.97 36.64
C LEU A 48 28.72 14.85 35.59
N ASN A 49 27.97 15.85 36.05
CA ASN A 49 27.16 16.76 35.25
C ASN A 49 27.87 18.10 35.04
N ILE A 50 29.13 18.27 35.45
CA ILE A 50 29.91 19.45 35.11
C ILE A 50 30.37 19.31 33.67
N TRP A 51 30.14 20.35 32.86
CA TRP A 51 30.59 20.37 31.49
C TRP A 51 32.12 20.37 31.43
N LEU A 52 32.68 19.50 30.59
CA LEU A 52 34.08 19.52 30.22
C LEU A 52 34.18 20.11 28.81
N ASN A 53 34.87 21.24 28.65
CA ASN A 53 35.11 21.85 27.35
C ASN A 53 35.95 20.86 26.51
N PRO A 54 35.35 20.21 25.48
CA PRO A 54 36.08 19.23 24.72
C PRO A 54 37.23 19.89 23.97
N LEU A 55 37.11 21.17 23.62
CA LEU A 55 38.11 21.95 22.89
C LEU A 55 39.37 22.23 23.70
N GLU A 56 39.24 22.33 25.03
CA GLU A 56 40.34 22.51 25.97
C GLU A 56 40.99 21.21 26.46
N ILE A 57 40.46 20.03 26.10
CA ILE A 57 41.16 18.78 26.43
C ILE A 57 42.53 18.78 25.74
N PRO A 58 43.65 18.64 26.50
CA PRO A 58 44.98 18.71 25.94
C PRO A 58 45.12 17.77 24.74
N PRO A 59 45.69 18.23 23.60
CA PRO A 59 45.79 17.40 22.39
C PRO A 59 46.49 16.06 22.61
N ALA A 60 47.40 15.98 23.59
CA ALA A 60 48.08 14.76 23.98
C ALA A 60 47.16 13.69 24.59
N PHE A 61 46.04 14.08 25.21
CA PHE A 61 45.08 13.18 25.85
C PHE A 61 43.90 12.86 24.96
N ARG A 62 43.44 13.84 24.17
CA ARG A 62 42.20 13.77 23.39
C ARG A 62 42.05 12.54 22.50
N ALA A 63 43.13 12.09 21.86
CA ALA A 63 43.10 10.89 20.99
C ALA A 63 43.23 9.56 21.75
N SER A 64 43.53 9.62 23.05
CA SER A 64 43.89 8.45 23.87
C SER A 64 42.90 8.16 24.99
N LEU A 65 42.05 9.13 25.34
CA LEU A 65 40.93 8.93 26.25
C LEU A 65 39.88 8.03 25.58
N ALA A 66 39.42 7.04 26.32
CA ALA A 66 38.32 6.19 25.94
C ALA A 66 37.00 6.88 26.29
N ASP A 67 36.16 7.06 25.30
CA ASP A 67 34.72 7.28 25.47
C ASP A 67 34.11 5.96 25.97
N ALA A 68 33.71 5.94 27.24
CA ALA A 68 33.39 4.72 27.97
C ALA A 68 31.93 4.29 27.78
N ASN A 69 31.05 5.24 27.47
CA ASN A 69 29.63 5.01 27.20
C ASN A 69 29.28 5.07 25.70
N ALA A 70 30.27 5.36 24.84
CA ALA A 70 30.15 5.45 23.38
C ALA A 70 29.19 6.53 22.89
N ASP A 71 29.07 7.63 23.64
CA ASP A 71 28.19 8.77 23.29
C ASP A 71 28.88 9.83 22.40
N GLY A 72 30.16 9.63 22.07
CA GLY A 72 30.97 10.52 21.25
C GLY A 72 31.58 11.69 22.02
N LEU A 73 31.35 11.79 23.33
CA LEU A 73 31.85 12.85 24.20
C LEU A 73 32.86 12.28 25.20
N ILE A 74 33.73 13.16 25.68
CA ILE A 74 34.55 12.86 26.86
C ILE A 74 33.99 13.72 27.98
N SER A 75 33.41 13.08 28.99
CA SER A 75 32.79 13.69 30.15
C SER A 75 33.43 13.19 31.45
N PHE A 76 33.03 13.74 32.60
CA PHE A 76 33.48 13.19 33.89
C PHE A 76 33.01 11.75 34.12
N LEU A 77 31.95 11.29 33.46
CA LEU A 77 31.58 9.87 33.47
C LEU A 77 32.70 9.01 32.87
N ASP A 78 33.24 9.43 31.73
CA ASP A 78 34.32 8.74 31.04
C ASP A 78 35.63 8.84 31.81
N LEU A 79 35.95 10.00 32.37
CA LEU A 79 37.17 10.18 33.15
C LEU A 79 37.19 9.30 34.41
N ASN A 80 36.03 8.94 34.97
CA ASN A 80 35.93 8.00 36.08
C ASN A 80 36.00 6.52 35.65
N ALA A 81 35.97 6.22 34.35
CA ALA A 81 36.09 4.86 33.85
C ALA A 81 37.53 4.32 33.99
N ALA A 82 37.65 3.03 34.30
CA ALA A 82 38.95 2.38 34.51
C ALA A 82 39.90 2.51 33.30
N ALA A 83 39.33 2.63 32.09
CA ALA A 83 40.07 2.81 30.84
C ALA A 83 40.90 4.11 30.80
N ASN A 84 40.47 5.15 31.53
CA ASN A 84 41.11 6.47 31.53
C ASN A 84 42.06 6.72 32.71
N SER A 85 42.23 5.72 33.60
CA SER A 85 43.04 5.82 34.83
C SER A 85 44.53 6.18 34.64
N LEU A 86 45.05 6.15 33.42
CA LEU A 86 46.42 6.60 33.10
C LEU A 86 46.52 8.11 32.86
N TYR A 87 45.42 8.77 32.49
CA TYR A 87 45.39 10.16 32.03
C TYR A 87 44.85 11.12 33.11
N VAL A 88 44.16 10.59 34.11
CA VAL A 88 43.60 11.36 35.24
C VAL A 88 44.08 10.77 36.57
N SER A 89 44.01 11.56 37.64
CA SER A 89 44.40 11.14 38.99
C SER A 89 43.55 11.86 40.01
N ASP A 90 43.06 11.14 41.03
CA ASP A 90 42.37 11.71 42.18
C ASP A 90 43.40 12.44 43.05
N LEU A 91 43.50 13.76 42.88
CA LEU A 91 44.47 14.62 43.55
C LEU A 91 43.93 15.17 44.87
N ASN A 92 42.62 15.30 45.00
CA ASN A 92 41.97 15.82 46.21
C ASN A 92 41.62 14.70 47.23
N GLY A 93 41.75 13.43 46.85
CA GLY A 93 41.60 12.25 47.70
C GLY A 93 40.16 11.87 48.04
N ASN A 94 39.19 12.27 47.21
CA ASN A 94 37.77 12.07 47.47
C ASN A 94 37.18 10.81 46.79
N ALA A 95 38.04 10.00 46.17
CA ALA A 95 37.74 8.74 45.49
C ALA A 95 36.89 8.85 44.21
N ARG A 96 36.85 10.03 43.58
CA ARG A 96 36.27 10.28 42.25
C ARG A 96 37.20 11.20 41.46
N ILE A 97 37.07 11.20 40.15
CA ILE A 97 37.69 12.21 39.27
C ILE A 97 36.65 13.31 39.05
N ASP A 98 36.90 14.48 39.61
CA ASP A 98 36.07 15.67 39.39
C ASP A 98 36.91 16.83 38.86
N ALA A 99 36.27 17.96 38.57
CA ALA A 99 36.98 19.06 37.94
C ALA A 99 38.08 19.66 38.84
N GLY A 100 37.99 19.48 40.17
CA GLY A 100 39.07 19.89 41.07
C GLY A 100 40.35 19.10 40.88
N ASP A 101 40.26 17.87 40.39
CA ASP A 101 41.43 17.07 40.02
C ASP A 101 42.06 17.56 38.73
N LEU A 102 41.26 17.92 37.74
CA LEU A 102 41.73 18.43 36.45
C LEU A 102 42.42 19.79 36.63
N LEU A 103 41.78 20.73 37.32
CA LEU A 103 42.31 22.06 37.62
C LEU A 103 43.57 22.02 38.53
N ALA A 104 43.84 20.89 39.19
CA ALA A 104 45.06 20.68 40.00
C ALA A 104 46.16 19.89 39.26
N ASP A 105 45.86 19.31 38.10
CA ASP A 105 46.77 18.51 37.31
C ASP A 105 47.40 19.35 36.20
N VAL A 106 48.69 19.66 36.34
CA VAL A 106 49.48 20.42 35.35
C VAL A 106 49.58 19.77 33.97
N ARG A 107 49.06 18.55 33.80
CA ARG A 107 48.93 17.91 32.48
C ARG A 107 47.65 18.31 31.76
N TRP A 108 46.61 18.69 32.51
CA TRP A 108 45.34 19.22 32.04
C TRP A 108 45.37 20.75 31.97
N GLU A 109 45.96 21.37 33.00
CA GLU A 109 46.29 22.81 33.08
C GLU A 109 47.64 23.08 32.41
N ASP A 110 47.69 23.02 31.07
CA ASP A 110 48.94 23.17 30.31
C ASP A 110 49.32 24.63 30.00
N GLY A 111 48.46 25.57 30.37
CA GLY A 111 48.63 27.02 30.21
C GLY A 111 48.38 27.49 28.78
N VAL A 112 47.62 26.74 27.98
CA VAL A 112 47.32 27.03 26.58
C VAL A 112 45.81 27.22 26.41
N ASP A 113 45.43 28.34 25.81
CA ASP A 113 44.09 28.55 25.24
C ASP A 113 43.99 27.71 23.95
N ASN A 114 43.57 26.45 24.08
CA ASN A 114 43.60 25.46 23.00
C ASN A 114 42.51 25.72 21.95
N ASP A 115 41.38 26.28 22.36
CA ASP A 115 40.25 26.59 21.50
C ASP A 115 40.28 28.03 20.94
N SER A 116 41.24 28.85 21.41
CA SER A 116 41.45 30.25 21.01
C SER A 116 40.25 31.16 21.33
N ASN A 117 39.49 30.85 22.38
CA ASN A 117 38.34 31.64 22.82
C ASN A 117 38.74 32.87 23.68
N GLY A 118 40.02 32.98 24.06
CA GLY A 118 40.56 34.07 24.88
C GLY A 118 40.65 33.75 26.38
N HIS A 119 40.32 32.53 26.77
CA HIS A 119 40.38 31.98 28.12
C HIS A 119 41.38 30.82 28.13
N VAL A 120 42.33 30.85 29.05
CA VAL A 120 43.36 29.80 29.14
C VAL A 120 42.83 28.71 30.06
N ASP A 121 42.86 27.47 29.60
CA ASP A 121 42.49 26.27 30.37
C ASP A 121 41.08 26.36 30.99
N ASP A 122 40.09 26.92 30.27
CA ASP A 122 38.69 27.03 30.71
C ASP A 122 37.93 25.70 30.60
N LEU A 123 38.51 24.65 31.21
CA LEU A 123 38.05 23.27 31.12
C LEU A 123 36.58 23.08 31.53
N ILE A 124 36.04 23.92 32.42
CA ILE A 124 34.68 23.77 32.96
C ILE A 124 33.85 25.05 32.91
N GLY A 125 34.35 26.08 32.22
CA GLY A 125 33.85 27.44 32.25
C GLY A 125 34.86 28.44 32.83
N TRP A 126 34.38 29.60 33.28
CA TRP A 126 35.25 30.74 33.62
C TRP A 126 34.76 31.54 34.82
N ASP A 127 35.71 32.07 35.60
CA ASP A 127 35.48 33.02 36.68
C ASP A 127 35.80 34.46 36.23
N TYR A 128 34.76 35.20 35.88
CA TYR A 128 34.83 36.63 35.60
C TYR A 128 34.88 37.51 36.85
N ALA A 129 34.56 36.99 38.03
CA ALA A 129 34.67 37.73 39.28
C ALA A 129 36.13 37.86 39.73
N ASN A 130 36.95 36.82 39.47
CA ASN A 130 38.38 36.78 39.83
C ASN A 130 39.33 36.85 38.62
N GLY A 131 38.86 36.52 37.41
CA GLY A 131 39.62 36.61 36.17
C GLY A 131 40.50 35.39 35.90
N ASP A 132 40.02 34.20 36.25
CA ASP A 132 40.73 32.92 36.11
C ASP A 132 39.78 31.79 35.69
N ASN A 133 40.31 30.58 35.52
CA ASN A 133 39.61 29.38 35.07
C ASN A 133 39.02 28.55 36.23
N ASP A 134 38.92 29.11 37.44
CA ASP A 134 38.37 28.45 38.62
C ASP A 134 36.98 29.01 39.00
N PRO A 135 35.89 28.55 38.36
CA PRO A 135 34.55 29.01 38.66
C PRO A 135 33.95 28.35 39.92
N TYR A 136 34.75 28.07 40.95
CA TYR A 136 34.28 27.50 42.21
C TYR A 136 33.29 28.42 42.94
N ASP A 137 32.24 27.83 43.51
CA ASP A 137 31.22 28.57 44.27
C ASP A 137 31.64 28.85 45.72
N ASP A 138 32.17 30.04 45.95
CA ASP A 138 32.50 30.58 47.27
C ASP A 138 31.35 31.34 47.96
N ASN A 139 30.14 31.35 47.38
CA ASN A 139 28.95 31.98 47.97
C ASN A 139 27.91 30.98 48.48
N ARG A 140 27.62 29.93 47.67
CA ARG A 140 26.57 28.88 47.77
C ARG A 140 25.40 28.99 46.80
N HIS A 141 25.19 30.15 46.17
CA HIS A 141 23.97 30.42 45.41
C HIS A 141 23.96 29.64 44.09
N GLY A 142 25.04 29.72 43.31
CA GLY A 142 25.16 29.03 42.03
C GLY A 142 25.16 27.50 42.16
N THR A 143 25.78 26.94 43.20
CA THR A 143 25.70 25.48 43.48
C THR A 143 24.27 25.03 43.73
N HIS A 144 23.49 25.81 44.49
CA HIS A 144 22.08 25.48 44.79
C HIS A 144 21.21 25.51 43.53
N VAL A 145 21.44 26.50 42.67
CA VAL A 145 20.82 26.61 41.34
C VAL A 145 21.20 25.41 40.47
N ALA A 146 22.49 25.10 40.36
CA ALA A 146 23.03 23.96 39.61
C ALA A 146 22.39 22.63 40.04
N GLY A 147 22.28 22.36 41.34
CA GLY A 147 21.63 21.15 41.84
C GLY A 147 20.14 21.06 41.57
N THR A 148 19.45 22.20 41.44
CA THR A 148 18.04 22.22 41.05
C THR A 148 17.90 21.84 39.57
N ILE A 149 18.85 22.24 38.73
CA ILE A 149 18.88 21.87 37.31
C ILE A 149 19.27 20.40 37.15
N ALA A 150 20.48 20.02 37.58
CA ALA A 150 21.12 18.77 37.21
C ALA A 150 21.90 18.07 38.34
N ALA A 151 21.39 18.02 39.58
CA ALA A 151 21.93 17.06 40.53
C ALA A 151 21.67 15.62 40.04
N SER A 152 22.68 14.75 40.11
CA SER A 152 22.62 13.39 39.58
C SER A 152 21.53 12.56 40.26
N GLY A 153 20.48 12.17 39.53
CA GLY A 153 19.40 11.35 40.08
C GLY A 153 19.74 9.86 40.13
N GLY A 154 19.01 9.10 40.95
CA GLY A 154 19.14 7.63 41.03
C GLY A 154 20.43 7.10 41.69
N ASN A 155 21.33 7.97 42.12
CA ASN A 155 22.63 7.63 42.71
C ASN A 155 22.59 7.29 44.21
N GLY A 156 21.42 7.45 44.87
CA GLY A 156 21.22 7.11 46.28
C GLY A 156 21.79 8.11 47.29
N ILE A 157 22.22 9.29 46.85
CA ILE A 157 22.68 10.38 47.72
C ILE A 157 21.84 11.64 47.48
N GLY A 158 21.90 12.59 48.41
CA GLY A 158 21.50 13.97 48.14
C GLY A 158 20.08 14.18 47.61
N VAL A 159 20.01 14.83 46.44
CA VAL A 159 18.79 15.25 45.76
C VAL A 159 18.80 14.75 44.31
N ALA A 160 17.78 15.11 43.53
CA ALA A 160 17.80 14.96 42.09
C ALA A 160 17.43 16.30 41.45
N GLY A 161 18.20 16.72 40.46
CA GLY A 161 17.87 17.83 39.59
C GLY A 161 16.66 17.48 38.72
N VAL A 162 16.09 18.47 38.03
CA VAL A 162 15.05 18.21 37.03
C VAL A 162 15.54 17.23 35.96
N THR A 163 16.80 17.37 35.54
CA THR A 163 17.53 16.41 34.71
C THR A 163 18.55 15.67 35.58
N TRP A 164 18.83 14.41 35.26
CA TRP A 164 19.80 13.56 35.97
C TRP A 164 21.14 13.53 35.25
N SER A 165 21.13 13.75 33.94
CA SER A 165 22.29 13.72 33.05
C SER A 165 22.20 14.91 32.09
N THR A 166 22.88 16.01 32.42
CA THR A 166 23.01 17.22 31.59
C THR A 166 24.28 17.94 32.00
N GLN A 167 25.01 18.49 31.04
CA GLN A 167 26.30 19.15 31.30
C GLN A 167 26.09 20.63 31.69
N LEU A 168 26.73 21.06 32.77
CA LEU A 168 26.62 22.38 33.36
C LEU A 168 27.90 23.19 33.13
N VAL A 169 27.80 24.29 32.38
CA VAL A 169 28.90 25.25 32.24
C VAL A 169 28.90 26.20 33.44
N ALA A 170 30.00 26.24 34.20
CA ALA A 170 30.12 27.09 35.37
C ALA A 170 30.62 28.49 34.98
N LEU A 171 29.73 29.49 35.01
CA LEU A 171 30.05 30.87 34.63
C LEU A 171 29.90 31.80 35.83
N LYS A 172 31.01 32.01 36.52
CA LYS A 172 31.04 32.78 37.76
C LYS A 172 31.24 34.26 37.43
N PHE A 173 30.25 35.08 37.75
CA PHE A 173 30.37 36.55 37.67
C PHE A 173 30.00 37.24 38.98
N LEU A 174 29.39 36.51 39.92
CA LEU A 174 29.15 36.94 41.28
C LEU A 174 30.28 36.43 42.21
N ASN A 175 30.89 37.33 42.96
CA ASN A 175 31.93 36.97 43.93
C ASN A 175 31.35 36.34 45.22
N ALA A 176 32.21 35.98 46.17
CA ALA A 176 31.84 35.43 47.48
C ALA A 176 30.76 36.21 48.24
N SER A 177 30.64 37.52 48.01
CA SER A 177 29.63 38.38 48.65
C SER A 177 28.31 38.47 47.87
N GLY A 178 28.18 37.76 46.74
CA GLY A 178 27.03 37.81 45.85
C GLY A 178 26.99 39.07 44.96
N ASN A 179 28.12 39.75 44.78
CA ASN A 179 28.19 40.98 43.97
C ASN A 179 28.88 40.68 42.62
N GLY A 180 28.36 41.27 41.54
CA GLY A 180 28.95 41.21 40.21
C GLY A 180 28.75 42.51 39.43
N SER A 181 29.27 42.55 38.21
CA SER A 181 29.12 43.70 37.31
C SER A 181 28.34 43.31 36.05
N THR A 182 27.63 44.28 35.46
CA THR A 182 26.95 44.07 34.17
C THR A 182 27.93 43.68 33.06
N SER A 183 29.20 44.15 33.13
CA SER A 183 30.22 43.77 32.15
C SER A 183 30.61 42.29 32.27
N ALA A 184 30.74 41.78 33.50
CA ALA A 184 31.06 40.38 33.73
C ALA A 184 29.88 39.46 33.33
N ALA A 185 28.65 39.87 33.62
CA ALA A 185 27.45 39.16 33.15
C ALA A 185 27.36 39.12 31.62
N LEU A 186 27.69 40.23 30.94
CA LEU A 186 27.76 40.28 29.48
C LEU A 186 28.78 39.27 28.93
N GLN A 187 29.99 39.25 29.50
CA GLN A 187 31.05 38.33 29.07
C GLN A 187 30.66 36.87 29.30
N ALA A 188 29.99 36.55 30.40
CA ALA A 188 29.47 35.20 30.64
C ALA A 188 28.43 34.76 29.59
N ILE A 189 27.50 35.65 29.21
CA ILE A 189 26.51 35.36 28.14
C ILE A 189 27.21 35.12 26.80
N ASP A 190 28.17 35.97 26.46
CA ASP A 190 28.93 35.87 25.21
C ASP A 190 29.82 34.62 25.18
N TYR A 191 30.42 34.23 26.30
CA TYR A 191 31.19 32.99 26.43
C TYR A 191 30.32 31.77 26.11
N PHE A 192 29.15 31.65 26.75
CA PHE A 192 28.26 30.51 26.51
C PHE A 192 27.82 30.45 25.04
N THR A 193 27.53 31.60 24.45
CA THR A 193 27.16 31.70 23.02
C THR A 193 28.31 31.31 22.10
N ALA A 194 29.54 31.71 22.44
CA ALA A 194 30.72 31.34 21.66
C ALA A 194 31.04 29.84 21.76
N ALA A 195 30.95 29.25 22.96
CA ALA A 195 31.11 27.82 23.20
C ALA A 195 30.05 27.01 22.42
N ALA A 196 28.79 27.44 22.45
CA ALA A 196 27.71 26.85 21.66
C ALA A 196 28.04 26.82 20.17
N LYS A 197 28.50 27.95 19.62
CA LYS A 197 28.89 28.09 18.20
C LYS A 197 30.08 27.21 17.81
N ALA A 198 30.99 26.96 18.75
CA ALA A 198 32.19 26.15 18.54
C ALA A 198 31.91 24.64 18.69
N SER A 199 30.85 24.27 19.41
CA SER A 199 30.42 22.89 19.59
C SER A 199 29.79 22.31 18.32
N THR A 200 30.07 21.03 18.04
CA THR A 200 29.42 20.27 16.96
C THR A 200 28.78 18.97 17.45
N LEU A 201 28.91 18.65 18.73
CA LEU A 201 28.51 17.37 19.33
C LEU A 201 27.53 17.54 20.50
N GLN A 202 27.31 18.77 20.94
CA GLN A 202 26.46 19.09 22.09
C GLN A 202 25.50 20.22 21.75
N ASP A 203 24.27 20.13 22.27
CA ASP A 203 23.21 21.12 22.16
C ASP A 203 23.22 22.08 23.37
N PHE A 204 23.50 23.35 23.12
CA PHE A 204 23.59 24.40 24.15
C PHE A 204 22.23 25.06 24.36
N ALA A 205 21.30 24.33 24.98
CA ALA A 205 19.88 24.68 24.98
C ALA A 205 19.51 25.99 25.72
N ALA A 206 20.15 26.27 26.86
CA ALA A 206 19.74 27.42 27.69
C ALA A 206 20.80 27.92 28.66
N THR A 207 20.66 29.19 29.05
CA THR A 207 21.33 29.77 30.24
C THR A 207 20.34 30.00 31.37
N ASN A 208 20.73 29.62 32.58
CA ASN A 208 20.04 29.98 33.80
C ASN A 208 20.61 31.27 34.39
N ASN A 209 19.76 32.27 34.54
CA ASN A 209 20.13 33.61 34.98
C ASN A 209 19.38 33.97 36.26
N SER A 210 19.88 33.41 37.38
CA SER A 210 19.29 33.55 38.72
C SER A 210 19.75 34.82 39.45
N TRP A 211 19.92 35.91 38.70
CA TRP A 211 20.37 37.22 39.16
C TRP A 211 19.44 38.32 38.63
N GLY A 212 19.47 39.48 39.27
CA GLY A 212 18.67 40.61 38.84
C GLY A 212 19.11 41.90 39.51
N GLY A 213 18.89 43.02 38.83
CA GLY A 213 19.25 44.35 39.34
C GLY A 213 19.86 45.26 38.27
N GLY A 214 19.89 46.55 38.56
CA GLY A 214 20.29 47.58 37.60
C GLY A 214 19.14 48.01 36.67
N GLY A 215 19.47 48.79 35.65
CA GLY A 215 18.53 49.23 34.62
C GLY A 215 18.78 48.56 33.27
N TYR A 216 18.01 48.97 32.26
CA TYR A 216 18.20 48.50 30.89
C TYR A 216 19.63 48.78 30.39
N SER A 217 20.23 47.76 29.77
CA SER A 217 21.56 47.79 29.18
C SER A 217 21.48 47.23 27.77
N GLN A 218 21.70 48.09 26.76
CA GLN A 218 21.69 47.68 25.35
C GLN A 218 22.69 46.54 25.08
N PRO A 219 23.95 46.57 25.59
CA PRO A 219 24.88 45.46 25.38
C PRO A 219 24.38 44.10 25.88
N ILE A 220 23.65 44.05 26.99
CA ILE A 220 23.06 42.80 27.49
C ILE A 220 21.92 42.35 26.58
N ALA A 221 21.05 43.28 26.14
CA ALA A 221 19.99 42.96 25.19
C ALA A 221 20.57 42.39 23.88
N ASP A 222 21.66 42.98 23.38
CA ASP A 222 22.35 42.50 22.19
C ASP A 222 23.01 41.12 22.40
N ALA A 223 23.50 40.82 23.60
CA ALA A 223 24.07 39.52 23.94
C ALA A 223 23.01 38.42 24.02
N ILE A 224 21.87 38.71 24.65
CA ILE A 224 20.72 37.80 24.65
C ILE A 224 20.25 37.54 23.21
N ALA A 225 20.22 38.58 22.37
CA ALA A 225 19.87 38.44 20.96
C ALA A 225 20.89 37.62 20.16
N ARG A 226 22.19 37.68 20.49
CA ARG A 226 23.22 36.80 19.91
C ARG A 226 22.99 35.35 20.31
N GLY A 227 22.73 35.07 21.59
CA GLY A 227 22.37 33.73 22.03
C GLY A 227 21.12 33.21 21.33
N ALA A 228 20.08 34.03 21.22
CA ALA A 228 18.85 33.68 20.50
C ALA A 228 19.07 33.31 19.02
N ALA A 229 20.06 33.93 18.37
CA ALA A 229 20.43 33.63 16.98
C ALA A 229 21.21 32.32 16.83
N GLU A 230 21.72 31.76 17.92
CA GLU A 230 22.36 30.45 18.00
C GLU A 230 21.48 29.45 18.77
N ASP A 231 20.15 29.66 18.75
CA ASP A 231 19.13 28.80 19.40
C ASP A 231 19.29 28.60 20.92
N ILE A 232 19.73 29.64 21.64
CA ILE A 232 19.91 29.59 23.10
C ILE A 232 18.77 30.32 23.81
N LEU A 233 18.06 29.63 24.71
CA LEU A 233 17.08 30.24 25.62
C LEU A 233 17.73 30.94 26.82
N PHE A 234 17.13 32.04 27.24
CA PHE A 234 17.59 32.83 28.39
C PHE A 234 16.55 32.79 29.51
N VAL A 235 16.78 31.96 30.53
CA VAL A 235 15.84 31.79 31.64
C VAL A 235 16.18 32.76 32.77
N GLY A 236 15.32 33.76 32.99
CA GLY A 236 15.54 34.85 33.96
C GLY A 236 14.63 34.76 35.19
N ALA A 237 15.22 34.95 36.37
CA ALA A 237 14.46 35.10 37.61
C ALA A 237 13.67 36.42 37.63
N ALA A 238 12.36 36.38 37.91
CA ALA A 238 11.50 37.58 37.83
C ALA A 238 11.84 38.68 38.86
N GLY A 239 12.51 38.34 39.97
CA GLY A 239 12.86 39.25 41.07
C GLY A 239 12.15 38.90 42.38
N ASN A 240 12.73 39.32 43.51
CA ASN A 240 12.29 38.97 44.87
C ASN A 240 11.71 40.17 45.66
N GLY A 241 11.16 41.16 44.95
CA GLY A 241 10.74 42.43 45.53
C GLY A 241 11.91 43.33 45.89
N GLY A 242 11.63 44.61 46.06
CA GLY A 242 12.58 45.58 46.59
C GLY A 242 12.94 45.37 48.07
N PRO A 243 13.43 46.41 48.77
CA PRO A 243 13.86 46.30 50.17
C PRO A 243 12.80 45.82 51.17
N ASP A 244 11.51 45.88 50.83
CA ASP A 244 10.40 45.39 51.66
C ASP A 244 10.08 43.90 51.46
N GLN A 245 10.75 43.24 50.50
CA GLN A 245 10.59 41.82 50.14
C GLN A 245 9.15 41.45 49.75
N ILE A 246 8.41 42.42 49.20
CA ILE A 246 7.10 42.22 48.61
C ILE A 246 7.27 42.29 47.09
N GLY A 247 6.79 41.28 46.38
CA GLY A 247 6.98 41.19 44.94
C GLY A 247 6.38 42.38 44.17
N ASP A 248 7.17 42.98 43.30
CA ASP A 248 6.80 44.10 42.44
C ASP A 248 6.09 43.63 41.16
N ASN A 249 5.28 44.51 40.57
CA ASN A 249 4.72 44.29 39.24
C ASN A 249 5.71 44.77 38.17
N ASN A 250 6.35 43.83 37.47
CA ASN A 250 7.32 44.05 36.42
C ASN A 250 6.75 44.73 35.17
N ASP A 251 5.43 44.75 34.97
CA ASP A 251 4.78 45.57 33.92
C ASP A 251 4.84 47.07 34.27
N VAL A 252 5.03 47.41 35.55
CA VAL A 252 5.12 48.78 36.07
C VAL A 252 6.55 49.17 36.43
N VAL A 253 7.30 48.26 37.07
CA VAL A 253 8.68 48.45 37.51
C VAL A 253 9.52 47.32 36.92
N ALA A 254 10.14 47.55 35.77
CA ALA A 254 10.91 46.54 35.08
C ALA A 254 12.06 45.97 35.95
N ASN A 255 12.22 44.65 35.92
CA ASN A 255 13.35 43.92 36.49
C ASN A 255 14.23 43.38 35.36
N TYR A 256 15.50 43.75 35.32
CA TYR A 256 16.46 43.20 34.36
C TYR A 256 17.32 42.12 35.03
N PRO A 257 17.56 40.98 34.35
CA PRO A 257 17.35 40.76 32.91
C PRO A 257 15.96 40.22 32.49
N SER A 258 15.05 39.87 33.40
CA SER A 258 13.77 39.23 33.05
C SER A 258 12.84 40.04 32.14
N ASN A 259 12.98 41.37 32.11
CA ASN A 259 12.19 42.28 31.25
C ASN A 259 12.85 42.58 29.89
N TYR A 260 13.98 41.94 29.53
CA TYR A 260 14.46 42.00 28.14
C TYR A 260 13.51 41.21 27.23
N SER A 261 13.55 41.54 25.94
CA SER A 261 12.85 40.79 24.90
C SER A 261 13.69 40.80 23.63
N SER A 262 13.87 39.63 23.03
CA SER A 262 14.60 39.49 21.76
C SER A 262 13.70 39.46 20.54
N THR A 263 12.37 39.61 20.67
CA THR A 263 11.42 39.44 19.55
C THR A 263 11.76 40.32 18.35
N THR A 264 12.18 41.56 18.59
CA THR A 264 12.51 42.50 17.50
C THR A 264 13.84 42.17 16.81
N SER A 265 14.80 41.61 17.55
CA SER A 265 16.17 41.36 17.06
C SER A 265 16.38 39.94 16.52
N ALA A 266 15.67 38.94 17.04
CA ALA A 266 15.81 37.52 16.71
C ALA A 266 14.55 36.89 16.09
N GLY A 267 13.44 37.63 15.98
CA GLY A 267 12.17 37.13 15.42
C GLY A 267 11.30 36.35 16.40
N TYR A 268 11.84 35.97 17.55
CA TYR A 268 11.13 35.40 18.69
C TYR A 268 11.73 35.92 20.00
N ASP A 269 10.99 35.79 21.10
CA ASP A 269 11.56 36.11 22.42
C ASP A 269 12.29 34.90 22.99
N ALA A 270 13.59 35.00 23.26
CA ALA A 270 14.36 33.95 23.90
C ALA A 270 14.33 34.05 25.42
N VAL A 271 13.83 35.17 25.96
CA VAL A 271 13.71 35.36 27.40
C VAL A 271 12.49 34.61 27.94
N ILE A 272 12.72 33.87 29.02
CA ILE A 272 11.66 33.22 29.81
C ILE A 272 11.77 33.75 31.24
N ALA A 273 10.82 34.60 31.63
CA ALA A 273 10.77 35.21 32.94
C ALA A 273 9.94 34.37 33.92
N VAL A 274 10.57 33.96 35.03
CA VAL A 274 10.00 32.94 35.93
C VAL A 274 9.65 33.50 37.31
N ALA A 275 8.36 33.45 37.66
CA ALA A 275 7.84 33.73 39.00
C ALA A 275 8.03 32.53 39.95
N SER A 276 8.11 32.81 41.25
CA SER A 276 8.20 31.80 42.30
C SER A 276 6.82 31.47 42.88
N ILE A 277 6.53 30.17 42.97
CA ILE A 277 5.38 29.65 43.72
C ILE A 277 5.82 28.82 44.93
N THR A 278 4.90 28.71 45.88
CA THR A 278 4.99 27.85 47.06
C THR A 278 4.49 26.44 46.76
N ARG A 279 4.84 25.49 47.64
CA ARG A 279 4.34 24.10 47.58
C ARG A 279 2.80 23.94 47.65
N THR A 280 2.06 25.01 47.94
CA THR A 280 0.59 25.02 47.97
C THR A 280 -0.02 25.73 46.77
N GLY A 281 0.78 26.07 45.76
CA GLY A 281 0.31 26.73 44.53
C GLY A 281 0.05 28.23 44.68
N GLY A 282 0.36 28.83 45.83
CA GLY A 282 0.32 30.29 46.01
C GLY A 282 1.59 30.93 45.46
N ARG A 283 1.49 32.04 44.72
CA ARG A 283 2.62 32.90 44.38
C ARG A 283 3.36 33.30 45.66
N SER A 284 4.67 33.09 45.68
CA SER A 284 5.50 33.45 46.83
C SER A 284 5.38 34.95 47.09
N SER A 285 5.26 35.38 48.35
CA SER A 285 4.99 36.79 48.68
C SER A 285 6.05 37.75 48.16
N PHE A 286 7.30 37.29 48.09
CA PHE A 286 8.43 38.03 47.55
C PHE A 286 8.51 38.01 46.01
N SER A 287 7.82 37.10 45.32
CA SER A 287 8.01 36.93 43.88
C SER A 287 7.47 38.13 43.13
N ASN A 288 8.30 38.78 42.31
CA ASN A 288 7.81 39.69 41.28
C ASN A 288 6.88 38.94 40.30
N TYR A 289 6.07 39.72 39.58
CA TYR A 289 5.01 39.24 38.69
C TYR A 289 4.77 40.26 37.57
N GLY A 290 4.03 39.90 36.53
CA GLY A 290 3.64 40.79 35.44
C GLY A 290 2.85 39.99 34.43
N SER A 291 1.63 40.44 34.09
CA SER A 291 0.77 39.69 33.17
C SER A 291 1.26 39.74 31.72
N VAL A 292 2.23 40.62 31.42
CA VAL A 292 2.91 40.69 30.14
C VAL A 292 4.39 40.33 30.30
N SER A 293 5.06 40.84 31.33
CA SER A 293 6.52 40.74 31.46
C SER A 293 7.04 39.51 32.22
N VAL A 294 6.17 38.66 32.75
CA VAL A 294 6.55 37.41 33.44
C VAL A 294 5.76 36.26 32.85
N ASP A 295 6.42 35.24 32.33
CA ASP A 295 5.78 34.22 31.50
C ASP A 295 5.01 33.18 32.32
N LEU A 296 5.66 32.54 33.29
CA LEU A 296 5.11 31.40 34.03
C LEU A 296 5.63 31.35 35.48
N GLY A 297 5.01 30.51 36.31
CA GLY A 297 5.49 30.25 37.68
C GLY A 297 6.13 28.88 37.85
N ALA A 298 7.16 28.77 38.69
CA ALA A 298 7.77 27.49 39.05
C ALA A 298 8.09 27.41 40.56
N PRO A 299 8.30 26.21 41.13
CA PRO A 299 8.61 26.07 42.55
C PRO A 299 9.84 26.88 42.96
N GLY A 300 9.69 27.84 43.88
CA GLY A 300 10.79 28.69 44.31
C GLY A 300 10.78 29.06 45.79
N SER A 301 9.91 28.43 46.59
CA SER A 301 9.90 28.57 48.05
C SER A 301 10.23 27.24 48.71
N SER A 302 11.19 27.26 49.64
CA SER A 302 11.69 26.10 50.38
C SER A 302 12.21 25.01 49.46
N ILE A 303 13.06 25.41 48.50
CA ILE A 303 13.67 24.50 47.54
C ILE A 303 14.94 23.92 48.16
N TYR A 304 14.95 22.60 48.33
CA TYR A 304 16.08 21.85 48.86
C TYR A 304 16.98 21.42 47.69
N SER A 305 18.24 21.83 47.71
CA SER A 305 19.23 21.54 46.67
C SER A 305 20.63 21.45 47.27
N THR A 306 21.64 21.23 46.44
CA THR A 306 23.07 21.14 46.78
C THR A 306 23.61 22.47 47.33
N LEU A 307 24.66 22.40 48.14
CA LEU A 307 25.42 23.52 48.69
C LEU A 307 26.91 23.15 48.68
N PRO A 308 27.84 24.14 48.63
CA PRO A 308 29.26 23.86 48.61
C PRO A 308 29.76 22.97 49.75
N GLY A 309 30.80 22.19 49.49
CA GLY A 309 31.40 21.26 50.44
C GLY A 309 30.62 19.95 50.60
N GLY A 310 29.85 19.55 49.58
CA GLY A 310 29.01 18.34 49.62
C GLY A 310 27.74 18.47 50.47
N GLY A 311 27.31 19.71 50.75
CA GLY A 311 26.17 20.01 51.61
C GLY A 311 24.84 20.07 50.86
N TYR A 312 23.74 20.19 51.60
CA TYR A 312 22.40 20.38 51.04
C TYR A 312 21.59 21.32 51.92
N GLY A 313 20.69 22.11 51.34
CA GLY A 313 19.88 23.05 52.13
C GLY A 313 18.75 23.72 51.36
N ASN A 314 17.91 24.44 52.11
CA ASN A 314 16.76 25.16 51.59
C ASN A 314 17.10 26.62 51.26
N LEU A 315 16.76 27.06 50.05
CA LEU A 315 16.71 28.48 49.68
C LEU A 315 15.31 28.89 49.20
N ASN A 316 15.06 30.20 49.18
CA ASN A 316 13.84 30.80 48.67
C ASN A 316 14.21 31.92 47.69
N GLY A 317 13.51 31.99 46.57
CA GLY A 317 13.65 33.05 45.59
C GLY A 317 13.11 32.66 44.23
N THR A 318 12.87 33.64 43.36
CA THR A 318 12.73 33.40 41.92
C THR A 318 14.00 32.76 41.33
N SER A 319 15.15 32.97 41.97
CA SER A 319 16.42 32.29 41.69
C SER A 319 16.36 30.77 41.85
N MET A 320 15.41 30.23 42.62
CA MET A 320 15.17 28.79 42.73
C MET A 320 14.05 28.31 41.80
N ALA A 321 13.24 29.23 41.26
CA ALA A 321 12.19 28.92 40.30
C ALA A 321 12.73 28.80 38.86
N ALA A 322 13.57 29.76 38.44
CA ALA A 322 14.25 29.74 37.14
C ALA A 322 14.95 28.40 36.82
N PRO A 323 15.75 27.79 37.72
CA PRO A 323 16.42 26.53 37.41
C PRO A 323 15.50 25.33 37.20
N HIS A 324 14.27 25.35 37.74
CA HIS A 324 13.29 24.31 37.40
C HIS A 324 12.88 24.39 35.93
N VAL A 325 12.78 25.60 35.38
CA VAL A 325 12.44 25.85 33.98
C VAL A 325 13.64 25.55 33.07
N THR A 326 14.84 25.96 33.46
CA THR A 326 16.08 25.61 32.73
C THR A 326 16.25 24.10 32.63
N GLY A 327 16.03 23.36 33.73
CA GLY A 327 16.07 21.91 33.70
C GLY A 327 14.96 21.28 32.86
N ALA A 328 13.78 21.90 32.77
CA ALA A 328 12.71 21.43 31.87
C ALA A 328 13.09 21.59 30.39
N ILE A 329 13.73 22.71 30.04
CA ILE A 329 14.27 22.94 28.70
C ILE A 329 15.32 21.88 28.38
N ALA A 330 16.28 21.65 29.28
CA ALA A 330 17.30 20.63 29.09
C ALA A 330 16.71 19.22 28.90
N LEU A 331 15.66 18.89 29.66
CA LEU A 331 15.00 17.60 29.55
C LEU A 331 14.24 17.43 28.23
N TYR A 332 13.66 18.52 27.72
CA TYR A 332 12.97 18.54 26.42
C TYR A 332 13.95 18.49 25.25
N SER A 333 15.03 19.27 25.29
CA SER A 333 16.13 19.22 24.30
C SER A 333 16.79 17.84 24.24
N ALA A 334 16.82 17.10 25.34
CA ALA A 334 17.40 15.74 25.34
C ALA A 334 16.58 14.74 24.51
N VAL A 335 15.36 15.07 24.10
CA VAL A 335 14.43 14.18 23.39
C VAL A 335 13.76 14.85 22.18
N SER A 336 14.21 16.05 21.79
CA SER A 336 13.60 16.86 20.74
C SER A 336 14.64 17.74 20.05
N ASP A 337 14.58 17.80 18.72
CA ASP A 337 15.39 18.72 17.89
C ASP A 337 14.71 20.09 17.68
N ALA A 338 13.77 20.46 18.56
CA ALA A 338 13.03 21.71 18.46
C ALA A 338 13.95 22.93 18.61
N SER A 339 13.71 23.96 17.80
CA SER A 339 14.39 25.26 17.95
C SER A 339 14.03 25.92 19.29
N ALA A 340 14.86 26.86 19.76
CA ALA A 340 14.57 27.61 20.99
C ALA A 340 13.19 28.30 20.96
N ALA A 341 12.76 28.77 19.80
CA ALA A 341 11.45 29.37 19.62
C ALA A 341 10.30 28.37 19.87
N GLU A 342 10.42 27.15 19.36
CA GLU A 342 9.46 26.06 19.54
C GLU A 342 9.46 25.54 20.97
N ILE A 343 10.64 25.32 21.56
CA ILE A 343 10.79 24.92 22.96
C ILE A 343 10.08 25.93 23.87
N ARG A 344 10.29 27.23 23.65
CA ARG A 344 9.59 28.27 24.42
C ARG A 344 8.08 28.19 24.23
N ALA A 345 7.60 28.09 23.00
CA ALA A 345 6.17 28.03 22.73
C ALA A 345 5.51 26.83 23.45
N ASN A 346 6.13 25.65 23.35
CA ASN A 346 5.66 24.40 23.96
C ASN A 346 5.71 24.47 25.48
N LEU A 347 6.76 25.05 26.04
CA LEU A 347 6.89 25.30 27.48
C LEU A 347 5.76 26.20 28.00
N LEU A 348 5.42 27.28 27.30
CA LEU A 348 4.36 28.19 27.75
C LEU A 348 2.97 27.58 27.59
N ALA A 349 2.76 26.82 26.51
CA ALA A 349 1.49 26.13 26.23
C ALA A 349 1.22 24.96 27.20
N SER A 350 2.27 24.28 27.67
CA SER A 350 2.15 23.12 28.57
C SER A 350 1.87 23.48 30.03
N THR A 351 1.87 24.77 30.39
CA THR A 351 1.67 25.18 31.79
C THR A 351 0.34 24.71 32.40
N ALA A 352 0.37 24.35 33.68
CA ALA A 352 -0.83 24.01 34.44
C ALA A 352 -1.45 25.27 35.07
N ALA A 353 -2.69 25.58 34.66
CA ALA A 353 -3.44 26.72 35.19
C ALA A 353 -3.41 26.75 36.73
N THR A 354 -2.95 27.88 37.29
CA THR A 354 -2.75 28.03 38.74
C THR A 354 -3.38 29.33 39.20
N ALA A 355 -4.36 29.23 40.12
CA ALA A 355 -5.20 30.36 40.50
C ALA A 355 -4.43 31.60 40.99
N SER A 356 -3.27 31.42 41.62
CA SER A 356 -2.45 32.52 42.11
C SER A 356 -1.62 33.24 41.03
N LEU A 357 -1.56 32.67 39.82
CA LEU A 357 -0.84 33.19 38.66
C LEU A 357 -1.78 33.78 37.60
N ALA A 358 -3.06 33.44 37.64
CA ALA A 358 -4.08 33.99 36.75
C ALA A 358 -4.10 35.53 36.78
N GLY A 359 -3.83 36.15 35.63
CA GLY A 359 -3.80 37.60 35.47
C GLY A 359 -2.59 38.30 36.11
N VAL A 360 -1.59 37.54 36.57
CA VAL A 360 -0.32 38.08 37.11
C VAL A 360 0.93 37.47 36.47
N THR A 361 0.79 36.46 35.62
CA THR A 361 1.79 36.01 34.62
C THR A 361 1.11 35.84 33.27
N ALA A 362 1.88 35.80 32.17
CA ALA A 362 1.37 35.71 30.81
C ALA A 362 0.56 34.43 30.56
N THR A 363 1.04 33.29 31.04
CA THR A 363 0.32 32.00 30.91
C THR A 363 -0.78 31.81 31.95
N GLY A 364 -0.70 32.53 33.09
CA GLY A 364 -1.51 32.24 34.27
C GLY A 364 -1.28 30.84 34.87
N GLY A 365 -0.22 30.16 34.46
CA GLY A 365 0.05 28.76 34.78
C GLY A 365 1.42 28.53 35.41
N ARG A 366 1.54 27.39 36.10
CA ARG A 366 2.81 26.87 36.61
C ARG A 366 3.47 25.95 35.59
N LEU A 367 4.78 25.79 35.67
CA LEU A 367 5.53 24.75 34.96
C LEU A 367 4.90 23.36 35.19
N ASP A 368 4.76 22.58 34.12
CA ASP A 368 4.27 21.21 34.12
C ASP A 368 5.06 20.39 33.08
N ILE A 369 6.15 19.78 33.54
CA ILE A 369 7.09 19.03 32.68
C ILE A 369 6.44 17.76 32.13
N GLY A 370 5.56 17.12 32.91
CA GLY A 370 4.81 15.95 32.46
C GLY A 370 4.01 16.26 31.21
N LYS A 371 3.31 17.40 31.17
CA LYS A 371 2.63 17.87 29.95
C LYS A 371 3.61 18.23 28.85
N LEU A 372 4.68 18.96 29.15
CA LEU A 372 5.66 19.37 28.13
C LEU A 372 6.18 18.18 27.30
N LEU A 373 6.37 17.02 27.92
CA LEU A 373 6.92 15.81 27.28
C LEU A 373 5.87 14.81 26.74
N THR A 374 4.57 15.06 26.91
CA THR A 374 3.50 14.09 26.56
C THR A 374 2.47 14.62 25.55
N ILE A 375 2.72 15.76 24.91
CA ILE A 375 1.77 16.35 23.96
C ILE A 375 2.07 15.85 22.53
N ASP A 376 1.20 14.99 21.98
CA ASP A 376 0.77 15.08 20.58
C ASP A 376 -0.10 16.35 20.50
N THR A 377 0.42 17.42 19.88
CA THR A 377 -0.36 18.66 19.69
C THR A 377 -1.21 18.50 18.44
N ALA A 378 -2.28 19.29 18.28
CA ALA A 378 -2.92 19.42 16.96
C ALA A 378 -2.05 20.20 15.93
N GLY A 379 -0.74 20.29 16.17
CA GLY A 379 0.25 21.04 15.41
C GLY A 379 1.26 20.10 14.77
N SER A 380 2.19 20.63 13.98
CA SER A 380 3.24 19.82 13.33
C SER A 380 4.25 19.31 14.34
N ASP A 381 4.30 17.99 14.52
CA ASP A 381 5.16 17.33 15.49
C ASP A 381 6.30 16.56 14.80
N LEU A 382 7.50 16.56 15.41
CA LEU A 382 8.64 15.73 15.01
C LEU A 382 8.90 14.69 16.10
N ARG A 383 8.85 13.40 15.74
CA ARG A 383 8.96 12.27 16.68
C ARG A 383 10.03 11.28 16.23
N PHE A 384 10.81 10.79 17.18
CA PHE A 384 11.76 9.71 16.99
C PHE A 384 11.45 8.59 17.98
N GLY A 385 11.37 7.36 17.49
CA GLY A 385 11.42 6.17 18.30
C GLY A 385 12.85 5.86 18.73
N THR A 386 12.98 4.72 19.39
CA THR A 386 14.16 4.20 20.05
C THR A 386 14.76 3.06 19.21
N SER A 387 15.53 2.18 19.85
CA SER A 387 16.10 1.00 19.20
C SER A 387 15.29 -0.29 19.47
N GLY A 388 14.03 -0.17 19.90
CA GLY A 388 13.16 -1.32 20.13
C GLY A 388 11.71 -0.97 19.80
N ASP A 389 10.84 -1.98 19.80
CA ASP A 389 9.45 -1.85 19.35
C ASP A 389 8.69 -0.68 20.02
N ASP A 390 8.46 0.37 19.25
CA ASP A 390 7.81 1.60 19.70
C ASP A 390 6.35 1.68 19.29
N ARG A 391 5.58 2.42 20.09
CA ARG A 391 4.18 2.73 19.79
C ARG A 391 3.96 4.23 19.81
N ILE A 392 3.81 4.82 18.63
CA ILE A 392 3.70 6.27 18.45
C ILE A 392 2.28 6.61 18.02
N ASP A 393 1.58 7.41 18.82
CA ASP A 393 0.20 7.86 18.59
C ASP A 393 0.22 9.32 18.11
N MET A 394 -0.25 9.52 16.88
CA MET A 394 -0.36 10.80 16.15
C MET A 394 -1.82 11.10 15.81
N THR A 395 -2.76 10.60 16.61
CA THR A 395 -4.19 10.73 16.32
C THR A 395 -4.76 12.13 16.54
N LYS A 396 -4.04 13.06 17.19
CA LYS A 396 -4.48 14.47 17.33
C LYS A 396 -4.20 15.30 16.07
N GLY A 397 -3.29 14.84 15.22
CA GLY A 397 -3.06 15.35 13.88
C GLY A 397 -2.15 16.56 13.80
N GLY A 398 -1.66 16.85 12.61
CA GLY A 398 -0.64 17.87 12.37
C GLY A 398 -0.17 17.76 10.94
N ASN A 399 0.99 18.36 10.64
CA ASN A 399 1.82 17.88 9.53
C ASN A 399 3.07 17.33 10.20
N ASP A 400 3.10 16.02 10.41
CA ASP A 400 3.99 15.38 11.35
C ASP A 400 5.15 14.70 10.62
N ARG A 401 6.28 14.53 11.31
CA ARG A 401 7.43 13.77 10.82
C ARG A 401 7.82 12.77 11.88
N VAL A 402 7.69 11.49 11.58
CA VAL A 402 7.87 10.42 12.55
C VAL A 402 8.86 9.40 12.03
N PHE A 403 9.83 9.04 12.87
CA PHE A 403 10.87 8.06 12.59
C PHE A 403 10.79 6.94 13.64
N GLY A 404 10.66 5.68 13.24
CA GLY A 404 10.57 4.52 14.12
C GLY A 404 11.92 4.16 14.74
N GLY A 405 12.93 3.92 13.90
CA GLY A 405 14.28 3.60 14.36
C GLY A 405 14.61 2.14 14.11
N GLU A 406 15.08 1.42 15.13
CA GLU A 406 15.21 -0.04 15.05
C GLU A 406 14.05 -0.70 15.81
N GLY A 407 13.52 -1.81 15.31
CA GLY A 407 12.45 -2.54 15.99
C GLY A 407 11.25 -2.75 15.08
N ASN A 408 10.19 -3.38 15.59
CA ASN A 408 8.92 -3.46 14.90
C ASN A 408 7.97 -2.40 15.48
N ASP A 409 7.83 -1.29 14.79
CA ASP A 409 7.16 -0.11 15.30
C ASP A 409 5.70 -0.03 14.87
N LEU A 410 4.90 0.65 15.68
CA LEU A 410 3.49 0.90 15.40
C LEU A 410 3.18 2.39 15.47
N PHE A 411 2.75 2.95 14.34
CA PHE A 411 2.32 4.34 14.18
C PHE A 411 0.80 4.39 14.07
N ALA A 412 0.12 5.18 14.90
CA ALA A 412 -1.33 5.33 14.85
C ALA A 412 -1.71 6.74 14.42
N TYR A 413 -2.48 6.87 13.34
CA TYR A 413 -2.93 8.16 12.81
C TYR A 413 -4.46 8.26 12.74
N GLY A 414 -4.97 9.44 13.07
CA GLY A 414 -6.39 9.80 12.97
C GLY A 414 -6.71 10.52 11.66
N SER A 415 -7.93 11.04 11.51
CA SER A 415 -8.44 11.66 10.25
C SER A 415 -7.66 12.88 9.72
N ALA A 416 -6.64 13.34 10.44
CA ALA A 416 -5.79 14.46 10.05
C ALA A 416 -4.61 14.05 9.18
N PHE A 417 -4.27 12.75 9.10
CA PHE A 417 -3.18 12.27 8.26
C PHE A 417 -3.40 12.65 6.79
N GLY A 418 -2.41 13.26 6.17
CA GLY A 418 -2.52 13.83 4.84
C GLY A 418 -1.17 14.19 4.26
N ALA A 419 -1.17 15.01 3.21
CA ALA A 419 0.03 15.34 2.42
C ALA A 419 1.18 16.01 3.19
N GLY A 420 0.92 16.52 4.39
CA GLY A 420 1.93 17.15 5.24
C GLY A 420 2.71 16.18 6.12
N ASP A 421 2.22 14.95 6.27
CA ASP A 421 2.80 13.95 7.17
C ASP A 421 3.85 13.08 6.47
N GLN A 422 4.86 12.68 7.24
CA GLN A 422 5.92 11.75 6.87
C GLN A 422 6.10 10.71 7.97
N VAL A 423 6.04 9.44 7.59
CA VAL A 423 6.31 8.29 8.47
C VAL A 423 7.42 7.45 7.85
N ASP A 424 8.48 7.24 8.62
CA ASP A 424 9.61 6.39 8.31
C ASP A 424 9.72 5.31 9.39
N GLY A 425 9.44 4.04 9.08
CA GLY A 425 9.54 2.96 10.06
C GLY A 425 10.98 2.66 10.48
N GLY A 426 11.95 2.92 9.60
CA GLY A 426 13.34 2.57 9.86
C GLY A 426 13.64 1.11 9.54
N SER A 427 14.18 0.36 10.50
CA SER A 427 14.56 -1.03 10.29
C SER A 427 13.73 -1.98 11.16
N GLY A 428 13.09 -2.95 10.51
CA GLY A 428 12.33 -4.00 11.15
C GLY A 428 11.12 -4.34 10.31
N THR A 429 9.99 -4.59 10.96
CA THR A 429 8.70 -4.81 10.32
C THR A 429 7.69 -3.89 10.95
N ASP A 430 7.37 -2.82 10.23
CA ASP A 430 6.73 -1.65 10.79
C ASP A 430 5.29 -1.53 10.31
N THR A 431 4.43 -1.04 11.21
CA THR A 431 2.98 -0.99 11.01
C THR A 431 2.45 0.43 11.13
N LEU A 432 1.80 0.92 10.08
CA LEU A 432 0.97 2.11 10.11
C LEU A 432 -0.51 1.72 10.32
N VAL A 433 -1.15 2.29 11.33
CA VAL A 433 -2.58 2.11 11.63
C VAL A 433 -3.32 3.39 11.32
N LEU A 434 -4.29 3.33 10.41
CA LEU A 434 -5.15 4.45 10.04
C LEU A 434 -6.53 4.29 10.67
N ALA A 435 -6.92 5.27 11.48
CA ALA A 435 -8.22 5.36 12.16
C ALA A 435 -8.92 6.67 11.83
N GLY A 436 -9.23 6.89 10.55
CA GLY A 436 -9.78 8.15 10.06
C GLY A 436 -10.60 8.04 8.77
N VAL A 437 -11.31 9.12 8.42
CA VAL A 437 -12.18 9.15 7.23
C VAL A 437 -11.39 9.68 6.02
N TYR A 438 -10.94 8.79 5.14
CA TYR A 438 -10.11 9.13 3.98
C TYR A 438 -10.83 8.95 2.66
N VAL A 439 -11.96 9.64 2.45
CA VAL A 439 -12.76 9.55 1.21
C VAL A 439 -13.08 10.91 0.64
N GLY A 440 -13.43 10.96 -0.66
CA GLY A 440 -13.81 12.19 -1.34
C GLY A 440 -12.67 13.21 -1.35
N ALA A 441 -12.89 14.40 -0.76
CA ALA A 441 -11.86 15.43 -0.67
C ALA A 441 -10.72 15.07 0.30
N SER A 442 -10.93 14.07 1.18
CA SER A 442 -9.95 13.57 2.14
C SER A 442 -9.30 12.25 1.69
N ALA A 443 -9.51 11.84 0.43
CA ALA A 443 -8.82 10.68 -0.12
C ALA A 443 -7.30 10.86 -0.01
N LEU A 444 -6.60 9.80 0.40
CA LEU A 444 -5.18 9.87 0.70
C LEU A 444 -4.37 9.44 -0.52
N THR A 445 -3.48 10.31 -0.97
CA THR A 445 -2.45 9.97 -1.95
C THR A 445 -1.12 9.99 -1.23
N LEU A 446 -0.58 8.80 -0.96
CA LEU A 446 0.70 8.65 -0.27
C LEU A 446 1.82 8.91 -1.27
N GLY A 447 2.53 10.02 -1.06
CA GLY A 447 3.71 10.36 -1.85
C GLY A 447 4.96 9.59 -1.42
N ALA A 448 6.00 9.65 -2.26
CA ALA A 448 7.32 9.04 -2.03
C ALA A 448 8.00 9.41 -0.71
N ASP A 449 7.66 10.58 -0.17
CA ASP A 449 8.26 11.10 1.06
C ASP A 449 7.37 10.89 2.29
N GLN A 450 6.15 10.36 2.11
CA GLN A 450 5.16 10.26 3.18
C GLN A 450 5.21 8.94 3.93
N LEU A 451 5.62 7.88 3.24
CA LEU A 451 5.61 6.52 3.78
C LEU A 451 6.87 5.82 3.27
N ARG A 452 7.76 5.49 4.19
CA ARG A 452 9.04 4.82 3.96
C ARG A 452 9.26 3.77 5.05
N GLY A 453 9.85 2.63 4.68
CA GLY A 453 10.13 1.55 5.64
C GLY A 453 8.90 1.10 6.42
N ILE A 454 7.73 1.03 5.77
CA ILE A 454 6.51 0.49 6.36
C ILE A 454 6.12 -0.72 5.55
N GLU A 455 5.92 -1.86 6.21
CA GLU A 455 5.57 -3.13 5.56
C GLU A 455 4.10 -3.50 5.75
N HIS A 456 3.45 -2.94 6.79
CA HIS A 456 2.04 -3.20 7.10
C HIS A 456 1.23 -1.92 7.25
N LEU A 457 0.09 -1.87 6.59
CA LEU A 457 -0.94 -0.86 6.76
C LEU A 457 -2.22 -1.51 7.28
N THR A 458 -2.71 -1.08 8.44
CA THR A 458 -3.96 -1.58 9.02
C THR A 458 -5.02 -0.49 8.99
N LEU A 459 -6.20 -0.79 8.41
CA LEU A 459 -7.33 0.12 8.33
C LEU A 459 -8.36 -0.22 9.42
N VAL A 460 -8.66 0.75 10.28
CA VAL A 460 -9.62 0.54 11.37
C VAL A 460 -11.05 0.70 10.85
N GLY A 461 -11.92 -0.26 11.19
CA GLY A 461 -13.35 -0.21 10.86
C GLY A 461 -14.11 0.97 11.48
N GLY A 462 -15.30 1.25 10.95
CA GLY A 462 -16.13 2.41 11.30
C GLY A 462 -16.18 3.49 10.22
N THR A 463 -15.45 3.32 9.11
CA THR A 463 -15.40 4.26 7.98
C THR A 463 -14.87 3.59 6.71
N SER A 464 -15.11 4.22 5.56
CA SER A 464 -14.49 3.87 4.28
C SER A 464 -13.15 4.57 4.07
N TYR A 465 -12.33 4.02 3.16
CA TYR A 465 -10.99 4.47 2.82
C TYR A 465 -10.82 4.55 1.30
N ALA A 466 -10.13 5.59 0.83
CA ALA A 466 -9.63 5.72 -0.53
C ALA A 466 -8.14 6.07 -0.48
N LEU A 467 -7.31 5.14 -0.93
CA LEU A 467 -5.86 5.19 -0.83
C LEU A 467 -5.24 5.07 -2.22
N ALA A 468 -4.29 5.94 -2.54
CA ALA A 468 -3.46 5.84 -3.74
C ALA A 468 -1.98 5.84 -3.34
N MET A 469 -1.20 4.91 -3.90
CA MET A 469 0.21 4.74 -3.60
C MET A 469 1.09 5.35 -4.70
N ALA A 470 2.30 5.76 -4.33
CA ALA A 470 3.37 6.10 -5.27
C ALA A 470 4.39 4.95 -5.35
N ASP A 471 5.05 4.85 -6.50
CA ASP A 471 6.13 3.90 -6.79
C ASP A 471 7.14 3.74 -5.65
N ALA A 472 7.61 4.86 -5.09
CA ALA A 472 8.63 4.85 -4.05
C ALA A 472 8.14 4.41 -2.65
N ASN A 473 6.85 4.13 -2.46
CA ASN A 473 6.34 3.64 -1.18
C ASN A 473 6.67 2.17 -0.94
N VAL A 474 6.90 1.40 -2.00
CA VAL A 474 7.31 0.00 -1.93
C VAL A 474 8.67 -0.12 -2.60
N ALA A 475 9.64 -0.75 -1.93
CA ALA A 475 10.94 -0.97 -2.56
C ALA A 475 10.84 -2.06 -3.65
N ALA A 476 11.71 -1.99 -4.65
CA ALA A 476 11.78 -3.01 -5.70
C ALA A 476 11.88 -4.43 -5.14
N GLY A 477 10.93 -5.29 -5.53
CA GLY A 477 10.78 -6.68 -5.08
C GLY A 477 10.30 -6.84 -3.63
N ALA A 478 9.91 -5.77 -2.95
CA ALA A 478 9.28 -5.81 -1.64
C ALA A 478 7.75 -5.89 -1.77
N LEU A 479 7.09 -6.20 -0.66
CA LEU A 479 5.65 -6.34 -0.56
C LEU A 479 5.12 -5.42 0.54
N LEU A 480 4.14 -4.57 0.22
CA LEU A 480 3.37 -3.82 1.21
C LEU A 480 2.05 -4.55 1.49
N SER A 481 1.80 -4.91 2.74
CA SER A 481 0.55 -5.55 3.14
C SER A 481 -0.46 -4.51 3.63
N ILE A 482 -1.68 -4.55 3.11
CA ILE A 482 -2.79 -3.70 3.51
C ILE A 482 -3.91 -4.59 4.05
N ASP A 483 -4.25 -4.43 5.33
CA ASP A 483 -5.32 -5.17 6.01
C ASP A 483 -6.51 -4.26 6.28
N ALA A 484 -7.58 -4.45 5.52
CA ALA A 484 -8.87 -3.81 5.68
C ALA A 484 -9.97 -4.79 6.13
N SER A 485 -9.60 -5.98 6.64
CA SER A 485 -10.56 -7.01 7.08
C SER A 485 -11.49 -6.57 8.21
N ALA A 486 -11.18 -5.45 8.87
CA ALA A 486 -12.03 -4.85 9.89
C ALA A 486 -13.19 -4.00 9.33
N LEU A 487 -13.21 -3.70 8.03
CA LEU A 487 -14.26 -2.90 7.41
C LEU A 487 -15.58 -3.69 7.29
N ALA A 488 -16.68 -3.10 7.76
CA ALA A 488 -17.99 -3.73 7.74
C ALA A 488 -18.70 -3.60 6.38
N ALA A 489 -19.83 -4.30 6.17
CA ALA A 489 -20.56 -4.33 4.89
C ALA A 489 -21.10 -2.99 4.36
N GLY A 490 -21.00 -1.90 5.13
CA GLY A 490 -21.33 -0.54 4.69
C GLY A 490 -20.10 0.35 4.47
N GLU A 491 -18.91 -0.22 4.58
CA GLU A 491 -17.61 0.43 4.50
C GLU A 491 -16.86 -0.15 3.31
N THR A 492 -16.13 0.70 2.60
CA THR A 492 -15.46 0.33 1.35
C THR A 492 -13.99 0.75 1.39
N LEU A 493 -13.13 -0.07 0.81
CA LEU A 493 -11.76 0.24 0.45
C LEU A 493 -11.69 0.49 -1.06
N ARG A 494 -11.24 1.68 -1.43
CA ARG A 494 -10.77 1.97 -2.79
C ARG A 494 -9.25 2.11 -2.75
N PHE A 495 -8.54 1.05 -3.12
CA PHE A 495 -7.09 1.00 -3.20
C PHE A 495 -6.63 1.18 -4.65
N ASN A 496 -5.67 2.07 -4.88
CA ASN A 496 -5.02 2.26 -6.18
C ASN A 496 -3.48 2.18 -6.00
N GLY A 497 -2.92 1.05 -6.45
CA GLY A 497 -1.50 0.76 -6.53
C GLY A 497 -0.87 1.06 -7.90
N SER A 498 -1.67 1.46 -8.90
CA SER A 498 -1.30 1.51 -10.33
C SER A 498 -0.04 2.34 -10.69
N ALA A 499 0.46 3.17 -9.78
CA ALA A 499 1.68 3.95 -9.98
C ALA A 499 2.97 3.18 -9.64
N GLU A 500 2.85 2.06 -8.93
CA GLU A 500 3.92 1.14 -8.54
C GLU A 500 4.41 0.34 -9.77
N ARG A 501 5.73 0.18 -9.92
CA ARG A 501 6.36 -0.45 -11.08
C ARG A 501 7.25 -1.66 -10.78
N ASP A 502 7.73 -1.85 -9.56
CA ASP A 502 8.73 -2.90 -9.26
C ASP A 502 8.62 -3.59 -7.90
N GLY A 503 7.74 -3.15 -7.01
CA GLY A 503 7.26 -3.84 -5.81
C GLY A 503 5.90 -4.52 -6.02
N GLY A 504 5.32 -5.05 -4.94
CA GLY A 504 3.97 -5.64 -4.96
C GLY A 504 3.16 -5.31 -3.71
N PHE A 505 1.90 -5.71 -3.73
CA PHE A 505 0.90 -5.47 -2.70
C PHE A 505 0.23 -6.77 -2.27
N ALA A 506 -0.03 -6.89 -0.97
CA ALA A 506 -0.93 -7.91 -0.43
C ALA A 506 -2.10 -7.21 0.26
N VAL A 507 -3.22 -7.11 -0.45
CA VAL A 507 -4.40 -6.35 -0.03
C VAL A 507 -5.50 -7.31 0.39
N ILE A 508 -6.01 -7.12 1.60
CA ILE A 508 -7.21 -7.79 2.10
C ILE A 508 -8.28 -6.71 2.28
N GLY A 509 -9.36 -6.82 1.52
CA GLY A 509 -10.56 -6.01 1.62
C GLY A 509 -11.42 -6.36 2.84
N GLY A 510 -12.57 -5.69 2.93
CA GLY A 510 -13.53 -5.76 4.01
C GLY A 510 -14.70 -6.66 3.70
N ALA A 511 -15.85 -6.31 4.28
CA ALA A 511 -17.14 -6.96 4.02
C ALA A 511 -18.07 -6.17 3.09
N GLY A 512 -17.61 -5.02 2.58
CA GLY A 512 -18.36 -4.16 1.65
C GLY A 512 -17.76 -4.21 0.24
N THR A 513 -18.37 -3.49 -0.71
CA THR A 513 -17.89 -3.45 -2.10
C THR A 513 -16.59 -2.66 -2.24
N ASP A 514 -15.51 -3.38 -2.49
CA ASP A 514 -14.16 -2.85 -2.57
C ASP A 514 -13.66 -2.74 -4.01
N PHE A 515 -12.73 -1.83 -4.22
CA PHE A 515 -12.06 -1.61 -5.50
C PHE A 515 -10.56 -1.70 -5.25
N LEU A 516 -9.97 -2.81 -5.69
CA LEU A 516 -8.57 -3.14 -5.47
C LEU A 516 -7.87 -3.13 -6.83
N GLU A 517 -7.03 -2.12 -7.05
CA GLU A 517 -6.18 -1.99 -8.23
C GLU A 517 -4.72 -2.10 -7.79
N GLY A 518 -4.01 -3.11 -8.27
CA GLY A 518 -2.61 -3.40 -8.01
C GLY A 518 -1.64 -2.52 -8.80
N GLY A 519 -0.40 -2.97 -8.93
CA GLY A 519 0.74 -2.30 -9.54
C GLY A 519 1.26 -3.02 -10.78
N ALA A 520 2.59 -3.06 -10.96
CA ALA A 520 3.22 -3.81 -12.05
C ALA A 520 4.05 -5.02 -11.60
N GLY A 521 4.21 -5.23 -10.29
CA GLY A 521 4.77 -6.44 -9.71
C GLY A 521 3.69 -7.39 -9.22
N ASP A 522 4.11 -8.57 -8.74
CA ASP A 522 3.18 -9.65 -8.37
C ASP A 522 2.37 -9.30 -7.11
N ASP A 523 1.06 -9.15 -7.29
CA ASP A 523 0.11 -8.74 -6.26
C ASP A 523 -0.78 -9.89 -5.75
N LEU A 524 -1.22 -9.80 -4.50
CA LEU A 524 -2.25 -10.64 -3.91
C LEU A 524 -3.43 -9.76 -3.50
N LEU A 525 -4.55 -9.87 -4.21
CA LEU A 525 -5.77 -9.12 -3.95
C LEU A 525 -6.86 -10.05 -3.43
N ASP A 526 -7.28 -9.89 -2.19
CA ASP A 526 -8.40 -10.59 -1.55
C ASP A 526 -9.53 -9.59 -1.28
N GLY A 527 -10.63 -9.63 -2.04
CA GLY A 527 -11.78 -8.71 -1.90
C GLY A 527 -12.50 -8.87 -0.57
N GLY A 528 -12.60 -10.10 -0.08
CA GLY A 528 -13.17 -10.42 1.22
C GLY A 528 -14.65 -10.81 1.09
N ALA A 529 -15.55 -9.97 1.52
CA ALA A 529 -16.97 -10.13 1.22
C ALA A 529 -17.49 -8.82 0.64
N GLY A 530 -18.48 -8.86 -0.24
CA GLY A 530 -18.85 -7.70 -1.04
C GLY A 530 -19.04 -8.12 -2.48
N GLY A 531 -19.47 -7.18 -3.32
CA GLY A 531 -19.31 -7.37 -4.76
C GLY A 531 -18.14 -6.50 -5.18
N ASP A 532 -16.96 -7.12 -5.29
CA ASP A 532 -15.67 -6.46 -5.32
C ASP A 532 -15.12 -6.36 -6.75
N HIS A 533 -14.22 -5.41 -6.95
CA HIS A 533 -13.52 -5.21 -8.22
C HIS A 533 -12.02 -5.37 -8.03
N LEU A 534 -11.44 -6.36 -8.70
CA LEU A 534 -10.04 -6.76 -8.56
C LEU A 534 -9.32 -6.64 -9.92
N GLU A 535 -8.29 -5.81 -9.97
CA GLU A 535 -7.41 -5.61 -11.13
C GLU A 535 -5.97 -5.65 -10.63
N GLY A 536 -5.22 -6.71 -10.99
CA GLY A 536 -3.83 -6.89 -10.56
C GLY A 536 -2.87 -5.93 -11.26
N GLY A 537 -3.02 -5.80 -12.58
CA GLY A 537 -2.20 -4.91 -13.40
C GLY A 537 -1.07 -5.68 -14.07
N GLY A 538 0.15 -5.15 -14.00
CA GLY A 538 1.29 -5.93 -14.50
C GLY A 538 1.73 -6.95 -13.46
N GLY A 539 2.29 -8.09 -13.89
CA GLY A 539 2.80 -9.10 -12.97
C GLY A 539 2.13 -10.45 -13.18
N GLY A 540 2.38 -11.38 -12.26
CA GLY A 540 1.60 -12.61 -12.12
C GLY A 540 0.78 -12.55 -10.83
N ASP A 541 -0.45 -12.06 -10.93
CA ASP A 541 -1.23 -11.67 -9.75
C ASP A 541 -2.13 -12.81 -9.26
N VAL A 542 -2.49 -12.78 -7.97
CA VAL A 542 -3.49 -13.68 -7.40
C VAL A 542 -4.72 -12.86 -7.02
N LEU A 543 -5.83 -13.09 -7.71
CA LEU A 543 -7.09 -12.40 -7.50
C LEU A 543 -8.11 -13.33 -6.83
N LYS A 544 -8.60 -12.95 -5.65
CA LYS A 544 -9.58 -13.69 -4.85
C LYS A 544 -10.69 -12.75 -4.43
N GLY A 545 -11.86 -12.85 -5.05
CA GLY A 545 -13.03 -12.00 -4.79
C GLY A 545 -13.61 -12.28 -3.41
N GLY A 546 -13.97 -13.53 -3.14
CA GLY A 546 -14.47 -13.92 -1.83
C GLY A 546 -15.99 -14.07 -1.87
N LEU A 547 -16.72 -13.58 -0.87
CA LEU A 547 -18.18 -13.74 -0.82
C LEU A 547 -18.92 -12.58 -1.48
N GLY A 548 -19.77 -12.86 -2.46
CA GLY A 548 -20.62 -11.91 -3.16
C GLY A 548 -20.31 -11.94 -4.65
N ASP A 549 -20.86 -11.00 -5.42
CA ASP A 549 -20.76 -11.05 -6.89
C ASP A 549 -19.58 -10.18 -7.35
N ASP A 550 -18.45 -10.81 -7.66
CA ASP A 550 -17.16 -10.16 -7.87
C ASP A 550 -16.80 -9.98 -9.35
N THR A 551 -15.94 -8.99 -9.64
CA THR A 551 -15.42 -8.69 -10.98
C THR A 551 -13.90 -8.75 -11.00
N TYR A 552 -13.37 -9.66 -11.80
CA TYR A 552 -11.94 -9.82 -12.07
C TYR A 552 -11.56 -9.19 -13.40
N ILE A 553 -10.59 -8.30 -13.38
CA ILE A 553 -9.90 -7.83 -14.58
C ILE A 553 -8.58 -8.59 -14.67
N VAL A 554 -8.45 -9.37 -15.74
CA VAL A 554 -7.26 -10.20 -15.98
C VAL A 554 -6.56 -9.70 -17.24
N ASP A 555 -5.38 -9.13 -17.08
CA ASP A 555 -4.58 -8.50 -18.14
C ASP A 555 -3.20 -9.14 -18.35
N SER A 556 -2.78 -10.05 -17.46
CA SER A 556 -1.62 -10.92 -17.64
C SER A 556 -1.98 -12.42 -17.76
N VAL A 557 -1.19 -13.15 -18.54
CA VAL A 557 -1.34 -14.62 -18.69
C VAL A 557 -0.89 -15.37 -17.44
N ASP A 558 -0.12 -14.71 -16.59
CA ASP A 558 0.42 -15.27 -15.36
C ASP A 558 -0.53 -15.06 -14.17
N ASP A 559 -1.63 -14.32 -14.35
CA ASP A 559 -2.66 -14.09 -13.32
C ASP A 559 -3.43 -15.37 -12.98
N ILE A 560 -3.76 -15.49 -11.69
CA ILE A 560 -4.52 -16.59 -11.13
C ILE A 560 -5.77 -16.05 -10.45
N VAL A 561 -6.93 -16.38 -11.01
CA VAL A 561 -8.23 -16.16 -10.37
C VAL A 561 -8.57 -17.35 -9.47
N LEU A 562 -8.90 -17.08 -8.21
CA LEU A 562 -9.25 -18.09 -7.21
C LEU A 562 -10.69 -17.92 -6.73
N GLU A 563 -11.57 -18.81 -7.19
CA GLU A 563 -12.98 -18.80 -6.82
C GLU A 563 -13.45 -20.04 -6.04
N GLN A 564 -14.44 -19.85 -5.18
CA GLN A 564 -15.05 -20.92 -4.37
C GLN A 564 -16.49 -21.21 -4.75
N VAL A 565 -16.88 -22.49 -4.64
CA VAL A 565 -18.26 -22.91 -4.93
C VAL A 565 -19.26 -22.22 -3.99
N GLY A 566 -20.24 -21.55 -4.60
CA GLY A 566 -21.38 -20.95 -3.91
C GLY A 566 -21.06 -19.64 -3.19
N TYR A 567 -19.99 -18.97 -3.61
CA TYR A 567 -19.55 -17.72 -3.03
C TYR A 567 -20.10 -16.49 -3.76
N GLY A 568 -20.60 -16.62 -4.99
CA GLY A 568 -21.06 -15.48 -5.77
C GLY A 568 -21.68 -15.87 -7.10
N ILE A 569 -22.02 -14.86 -7.88
CA ILE A 569 -22.09 -14.93 -9.35
C ILE A 569 -20.99 -14.01 -9.90
N ASP A 570 -19.86 -14.59 -10.26
CA ASP A 570 -18.62 -13.83 -10.50
C ASP A 570 -18.32 -13.69 -11.98
N ILE A 571 -17.63 -12.59 -12.38
CA ILE A 571 -17.28 -12.32 -13.77
C ILE A 571 -15.78 -12.09 -13.98
N VAL A 572 -15.19 -12.82 -14.93
CA VAL A 572 -13.87 -12.52 -15.49
C VAL A 572 -14.01 -11.67 -16.74
N ARG A 573 -13.26 -10.56 -16.82
CA ARG A 573 -13.17 -9.68 -17.97
C ARG A 573 -11.73 -9.63 -18.46
N THR A 574 -11.48 -10.01 -19.71
CA THR A 574 -10.10 -10.08 -20.23
C THR A 574 -10.04 -9.95 -21.75
N ALA A 575 -8.91 -9.48 -22.26
CA ALA A 575 -8.56 -9.50 -23.68
C ALA A 575 -7.53 -10.60 -24.01
N ILE A 576 -7.16 -11.42 -23.02
CA ILE A 576 -6.10 -12.44 -23.13
C ILE A 576 -6.62 -13.70 -23.80
N GLY A 577 -5.70 -14.41 -24.45
CA GLY A 577 -5.97 -15.67 -25.11
C GLY A 577 -6.04 -15.47 -26.61
N THR A 578 -5.54 -16.46 -27.31
CA THR A 578 -5.56 -16.52 -28.77
C THR A 578 -6.17 -17.85 -29.18
N ARG A 579 -6.53 -18.00 -30.46
CA ARG A 579 -7.04 -19.28 -30.98
C ARG A 579 -6.05 -20.45 -30.85
N THR A 580 -4.76 -20.17 -30.62
CA THR A 580 -3.71 -21.20 -30.47
C THR A 580 -3.27 -21.40 -29.03
N ASP A 581 -3.56 -20.44 -28.16
CA ASP A 581 -3.18 -20.45 -26.74
C ASP A 581 -4.34 -19.85 -25.96
N LEU A 582 -5.25 -20.71 -25.53
CA LEU A 582 -6.56 -20.32 -24.99
C LEU A 582 -6.40 -19.83 -23.56
N TYR A 583 -7.08 -18.74 -23.22
CA TYR A 583 -7.31 -18.40 -21.82
C TYR A 583 -8.20 -19.47 -21.19
N VAL A 584 -7.82 -19.99 -20.02
CA VAL A 584 -8.59 -21.01 -19.31
C VAL A 584 -9.35 -20.32 -18.18
N LEU A 585 -10.68 -20.34 -18.25
CA LEU A 585 -11.53 -19.77 -17.22
C LEU A 585 -11.33 -20.52 -15.91
N ALA A 586 -11.04 -19.81 -14.82
CA ALA A 586 -10.85 -20.40 -13.51
C ALA A 586 -12.11 -21.17 -13.07
N ALA A 587 -11.92 -22.24 -12.29
CA ALA A 587 -13.03 -23.04 -11.80
C ALA A 587 -13.98 -22.20 -10.93
N ASN A 588 -15.27 -22.52 -10.98
CA ASN A 588 -16.37 -21.88 -10.22
C ASN A 588 -16.72 -20.44 -10.65
N VAL A 589 -16.03 -19.83 -11.61
CA VAL A 589 -16.46 -18.55 -12.20
C VAL A 589 -17.71 -18.78 -13.05
N ASP A 590 -18.77 -17.99 -12.84
CA ASP A 590 -20.06 -18.12 -13.55
C ASP A 590 -20.10 -17.35 -14.87
N ASN A 591 -19.49 -16.16 -14.93
CA ASN A 591 -19.62 -15.26 -16.07
C ASN A 591 -18.27 -14.94 -16.73
N PHE A 592 -18.30 -14.71 -18.04
CA PHE A 592 -17.13 -14.27 -18.80
C PHE A 592 -17.47 -13.13 -19.76
N ALA A 593 -16.61 -12.11 -19.83
CA ALA A 593 -16.67 -11.09 -20.86
C ALA A 593 -15.34 -10.99 -21.61
N GLY A 594 -15.35 -11.39 -22.88
CA GLY A 594 -14.25 -11.15 -23.80
C GLY A 594 -14.21 -9.69 -24.22
N THR A 595 -13.04 -9.07 -24.18
CA THR A 595 -12.87 -7.64 -24.52
C THR A 595 -11.95 -7.40 -25.72
N SER A 596 -11.39 -8.46 -26.31
CA SER A 596 -10.58 -8.37 -27.53
C SER A 596 -11.43 -7.98 -28.74
N THR A 597 -10.92 -7.09 -29.59
CA THR A 597 -11.54 -6.77 -30.90
C THR A 597 -10.84 -7.46 -32.07
N ALA A 598 -9.77 -8.22 -31.80
CA ALA A 598 -8.97 -8.89 -32.83
C ALA A 598 -9.22 -10.40 -32.93
N GLY A 599 -9.99 -10.95 -31.99
CA GLY A 599 -10.20 -12.37 -31.78
C GLY A 599 -9.52 -12.87 -30.51
N GLN A 600 -10.15 -13.80 -29.82
CA GLN A 600 -9.79 -14.35 -28.53
C GLN A 600 -10.11 -15.85 -28.49
N GLY A 601 -9.28 -16.63 -27.80
CA GLY A 601 -9.55 -18.04 -27.55
C GLY A 601 -9.77 -18.28 -26.07
N VAL A 602 -10.87 -18.91 -25.71
CA VAL A 602 -11.26 -19.18 -24.32
C VAL A 602 -11.69 -20.63 -24.18
N ARG A 603 -11.21 -21.27 -23.12
CA ARG A 603 -11.70 -22.56 -22.62
C ARG A 603 -12.52 -22.29 -21.37
N PHE A 604 -13.81 -22.62 -21.45
CA PHE A 604 -14.76 -22.47 -20.36
C PHE A 604 -14.57 -23.58 -19.32
N ASN A 605 -15.06 -23.34 -18.11
CA ASN A 605 -14.94 -24.30 -17.01
C ASN A 605 -16.16 -25.25 -17.03
N ALA A 606 -16.32 -26.08 -15.99
CA ALA A 606 -17.43 -27.04 -15.91
C ALA A 606 -18.68 -26.50 -15.17
N ALA A 607 -18.71 -25.20 -14.85
CA ALA A 607 -19.88 -24.52 -14.28
C ALA A 607 -20.84 -24.08 -15.39
N ASP A 608 -22.02 -23.57 -15.03
CA ASP A 608 -22.98 -23.05 -15.99
C ASP A 608 -22.54 -21.63 -16.39
N ASN A 609 -21.86 -21.48 -17.52
CA ASN A 609 -21.23 -20.20 -17.88
C ASN A 609 -22.15 -19.27 -18.70
N LEU A 610 -22.29 -18.01 -18.29
CA LEU A 610 -22.88 -16.95 -19.12
C LEU A 610 -21.78 -16.07 -19.72
N ALA A 611 -21.64 -16.07 -21.04
CA ALA A 611 -20.55 -15.36 -21.70
C ALA A 611 -20.98 -14.48 -22.87
N ILE A 612 -20.29 -13.35 -23.02
CA ILE A 612 -20.36 -12.50 -24.21
C ILE A 612 -18.92 -12.20 -24.65
N MET A 613 -18.61 -12.54 -25.89
CA MET A 613 -17.30 -12.31 -26.48
C MET A 613 -17.20 -10.92 -27.13
N GLY A 614 -16.02 -10.62 -27.67
CA GLY A 614 -15.73 -9.34 -28.31
C GLY A 614 -16.26 -9.27 -29.75
N ASP A 615 -15.77 -8.30 -30.53
CA ASP A 615 -16.16 -8.15 -31.95
C ASP A 615 -15.20 -8.89 -32.91
N GLY A 616 -14.33 -9.75 -32.39
CA GLY A 616 -13.29 -10.44 -33.15
C GLY A 616 -13.67 -11.88 -33.49
N ASN A 617 -12.85 -12.56 -34.29
CA ASN A 617 -13.11 -13.97 -34.64
C ASN A 617 -12.70 -14.90 -33.49
N ASP A 618 -13.64 -15.25 -32.64
CA ASP A 618 -13.42 -15.89 -31.35
C ASP A 618 -13.50 -17.42 -31.42
N LEU A 619 -12.77 -18.08 -30.51
CA LEU A 619 -12.81 -19.52 -30.28
C LEU A 619 -13.33 -19.77 -28.87
N LEU A 620 -14.52 -20.36 -28.77
CA LEU A 620 -15.16 -20.73 -27.52
C LEU A 620 -15.10 -22.25 -27.37
N ALA A 621 -14.23 -22.75 -26.51
CA ALA A 621 -14.11 -24.17 -26.20
C ALA A 621 -14.95 -24.52 -24.96
N LEU A 622 -16.04 -25.26 -25.18
CA LEU A 622 -17.07 -25.64 -24.20
C LEU A 622 -17.05 -27.18 -24.03
N ASP A 623 -15.85 -27.75 -23.90
CA ASP A 623 -15.64 -29.19 -23.83
C ASP A 623 -15.62 -29.76 -22.41
N ASP A 624 -15.64 -28.91 -21.39
CA ASP A 624 -15.60 -29.29 -19.97
C ASP A 624 -17.01 -29.46 -19.33
N GLY A 625 -18.09 -29.15 -20.07
CA GLY A 625 -19.50 -29.30 -19.65
C GLY A 625 -20.07 -28.03 -19.02
N GLY A 626 -21.22 -28.16 -18.36
CA GLY A 626 -22.02 -27.00 -17.91
C GLY A 626 -23.34 -26.92 -18.68
N ASN A 627 -24.25 -26.06 -18.24
CA ASN A 627 -25.36 -25.56 -19.06
C ASN A 627 -25.04 -24.13 -19.48
N ASP A 628 -24.30 -24.00 -20.55
CA ASP A 628 -23.67 -22.75 -20.95
C ASP A 628 -24.61 -21.88 -21.79
N ARG A 629 -24.53 -20.56 -21.60
CA ARG A 629 -25.19 -19.58 -22.44
C ARG A 629 -24.18 -18.57 -22.96
N VAL A 630 -23.74 -18.74 -24.19
CA VAL A 630 -22.62 -17.97 -24.73
C VAL A 630 -22.96 -17.27 -26.03
N SER A 631 -22.39 -16.09 -26.24
CA SER A 631 -22.51 -15.34 -27.49
C SER A 631 -21.13 -14.97 -28.05
N GLY A 632 -20.94 -15.24 -29.35
CA GLY A 632 -19.78 -14.80 -30.13
C GLY A 632 -19.79 -13.31 -30.45
N ASN A 633 -20.96 -12.67 -30.38
CA ASN A 633 -21.20 -11.26 -30.69
C ASN A 633 -20.95 -10.91 -32.17
N ALA A 634 -19.78 -10.46 -32.57
CA ALA A 634 -19.50 -10.14 -33.97
C ALA A 634 -18.17 -10.75 -34.38
N GLY A 635 -18.04 -11.16 -35.63
CA GLY A 635 -16.87 -11.92 -36.09
C GLY A 635 -17.30 -13.25 -36.69
N ASP A 636 -16.36 -13.96 -37.30
CA ASP A 636 -16.60 -15.35 -37.71
C ASP A 636 -16.13 -16.28 -36.58
N ASP A 637 -17.07 -16.71 -35.74
CA ASP A 637 -16.76 -17.40 -34.48
C ASP A 637 -16.75 -18.92 -34.63
N LEU A 638 -16.02 -19.58 -33.72
CA LEU A 638 -15.95 -21.03 -33.62
C LEU A 638 -16.28 -21.49 -32.21
N PHE A 639 -17.39 -22.20 -32.08
CA PHE A 639 -17.76 -22.94 -30.88
C PHE A 639 -17.27 -24.37 -31.00
N TYR A 640 -16.48 -24.84 -30.06
CA TYR A 640 -15.98 -26.22 -30.01
C TYR A 640 -16.63 -26.95 -28.84
N LEU A 641 -17.48 -27.93 -29.16
CA LEU A 641 -18.32 -28.63 -28.17
C LEU A 641 -17.82 -30.06 -27.98
N GLY A 642 -17.46 -30.38 -26.74
CA GLY A 642 -17.08 -31.73 -26.33
C GLY A 642 -18.29 -32.60 -25.99
N ALA A 643 -18.05 -33.87 -25.65
CA ALA A 643 -19.12 -34.85 -25.40
C ALA A 643 -20.06 -34.52 -24.21
N ALA A 644 -19.78 -33.46 -23.45
CA ALA A 644 -20.59 -32.99 -22.35
C ALA A 644 -21.75 -32.07 -22.78
N PHE A 645 -21.75 -31.54 -24.00
CA PHE A 645 -22.79 -30.64 -24.51
C PHE A 645 -24.18 -31.31 -24.56
N THR A 646 -25.19 -30.57 -24.16
CA THR A 646 -26.59 -30.98 -24.05
C THR A 646 -27.53 -29.95 -24.69
N ASN A 647 -28.85 -30.14 -24.55
CA ASN A 647 -29.86 -29.17 -24.99
C ASN A 647 -30.23 -28.16 -23.89
N ALA A 648 -29.47 -28.11 -22.79
CA ALA A 648 -29.56 -27.04 -21.81
C ALA A 648 -28.63 -25.87 -22.15
N ASP A 649 -27.69 -26.11 -23.06
CA ASP A 649 -26.75 -25.13 -23.59
C ASP A 649 -27.39 -24.27 -24.68
N ALA A 650 -27.03 -22.99 -24.74
CA ALA A 650 -27.53 -22.01 -25.68
C ALA A 650 -26.38 -21.20 -26.30
N LEU A 651 -26.24 -21.31 -27.62
CA LEU A 651 -25.17 -20.67 -28.39
C LEU A 651 -25.76 -19.62 -29.33
N ASP A 652 -25.23 -18.41 -29.30
CA ASP A 652 -25.55 -17.34 -30.25
C ASP A 652 -24.30 -16.88 -31.00
N GLY A 653 -24.21 -17.17 -32.30
CA GLY A 653 -23.10 -16.72 -33.15
C GLY A 653 -23.07 -15.20 -33.31
N GLY A 654 -24.23 -14.56 -33.31
CA GLY A 654 -24.35 -13.12 -33.56
C GLY A 654 -24.12 -12.74 -35.02
N VAL A 655 -23.25 -11.76 -35.26
CA VAL A 655 -22.99 -11.18 -36.59
C VAL A 655 -21.73 -11.78 -37.19
N GLY A 656 -21.90 -12.61 -38.21
CA GLY A 656 -20.79 -13.09 -39.02
C GLY A 656 -21.14 -14.39 -39.71
N THR A 657 -20.13 -15.24 -39.92
CA THR A 657 -20.34 -16.62 -40.33
C THR A 657 -19.82 -17.57 -39.27
N ASP A 658 -20.73 -18.09 -38.48
CA ASP A 658 -20.41 -18.77 -37.24
C ASP A 658 -20.42 -20.28 -37.41
N THR A 659 -19.52 -20.95 -36.70
CA THR A 659 -19.29 -22.38 -36.82
C THR A 659 -19.40 -23.06 -35.47
N VAL A 660 -20.24 -24.08 -35.38
CA VAL A 660 -20.25 -25.04 -34.28
C VAL A 660 -19.54 -26.32 -34.73
N THR A 661 -18.55 -26.76 -33.95
CA THR A 661 -17.92 -28.07 -34.11
C THR A 661 -18.35 -29.00 -33.01
N LEU A 662 -19.02 -30.09 -33.37
CA LEU A 662 -19.39 -31.16 -32.45
C LEU A 662 -18.28 -32.22 -32.45
N ALA A 663 -17.69 -32.47 -31.29
CA ALA A 663 -16.68 -33.51 -31.08
C ALA A 663 -17.14 -34.51 -30.01
N GLY A 664 -17.79 -35.60 -30.45
CA GLY A 664 -18.29 -36.63 -29.54
C GLY A 664 -19.40 -37.48 -30.13
N THR A 665 -20.17 -38.14 -29.27
CA THR A 665 -21.35 -38.92 -29.65
C THR A 665 -22.60 -38.20 -29.18
N TYR A 666 -23.50 -37.88 -30.12
CA TYR A 666 -24.68 -37.05 -29.88
C TYR A 666 -25.96 -37.75 -30.30
N THR A 667 -26.95 -37.73 -29.43
CA THR A 667 -28.36 -37.93 -29.78
C THR A 667 -29.12 -36.76 -29.21
N ILE A 668 -29.29 -35.73 -30.03
CA ILE A 668 -29.81 -34.43 -29.59
C ILE A 668 -30.90 -33.94 -30.53
N ARG A 669 -31.87 -33.28 -29.91
CA ARG A 669 -32.83 -32.43 -30.58
C ARG A 669 -32.51 -31.01 -30.15
N PHE A 670 -32.05 -30.19 -31.09
CA PHE A 670 -31.86 -28.77 -30.84
C PHE A 670 -33.23 -28.12 -30.70
N GLU A 671 -33.42 -27.39 -29.61
CA GLU A 671 -34.59 -26.54 -29.38
C GLU A 671 -34.32 -25.12 -29.88
N ALA A 672 -35.29 -24.23 -29.65
CA ALA A 672 -35.32 -22.91 -30.27
C ALA A 672 -34.12 -22.02 -29.92
N ASP A 673 -33.60 -22.17 -28.71
CA ASP A 673 -32.58 -21.27 -28.15
C ASP A 673 -31.18 -21.91 -28.16
N ASP A 674 -31.05 -23.19 -28.52
CA ASP A 674 -29.79 -23.94 -28.44
C ASP A 674 -28.77 -23.45 -29.48
N LEU A 675 -29.25 -23.11 -30.69
CA LEU A 675 -28.44 -22.62 -31.80
C LEU A 675 -29.15 -21.40 -32.42
N VAL A 676 -28.59 -20.22 -32.18
CA VAL A 676 -29.05 -18.93 -32.70
C VAL A 676 -27.93 -18.34 -33.55
N SER A 677 -28.27 -17.83 -34.74
CA SER A 677 -27.30 -17.21 -35.68
C SER A 677 -26.09 -18.12 -35.99
N ILE A 678 -26.32 -19.42 -36.27
CA ILE A 678 -25.25 -20.37 -36.62
C ILE A 678 -25.39 -20.82 -38.07
N GLU A 679 -24.38 -20.50 -38.91
CA GLU A 679 -24.41 -20.85 -40.34
C GLU A 679 -23.77 -22.21 -40.64
N LYS A 680 -22.86 -22.70 -39.77
CA LYS A 680 -22.10 -23.94 -40.04
C LYS A 680 -22.10 -24.88 -38.83
N LEU A 681 -22.38 -26.14 -39.11
CA LEU A 681 -22.21 -27.26 -38.18
C LEU A 681 -21.21 -28.26 -38.76
N ALA A 682 -20.09 -28.44 -38.08
CA ALA A 682 -19.03 -29.40 -38.44
C ALA A 682 -19.01 -30.57 -37.46
N LEU A 683 -18.89 -31.79 -37.96
CA LEU A 683 -18.83 -33.00 -37.13
C LEU A 683 -17.41 -33.57 -37.13
N ALA A 684 -16.83 -33.72 -35.95
CA ALA A 684 -15.48 -34.23 -35.78
C ALA A 684 -15.46 -35.76 -35.65
N SER A 685 -14.50 -36.39 -36.32
CA SER A 685 -14.23 -37.82 -36.13
C SER A 685 -13.58 -38.06 -34.76
N SER A 686 -13.83 -39.22 -34.15
CA SER A 686 -13.09 -39.66 -32.96
C SER A 686 -11.61 -39.94 -33.27
N GLY A 687 -11.27 -40.11 -34.55
CA GLY A 687 -9.95 -40.57 -34.99
C GLY A 687 -9.60 -41.99 -34.53
N ASN A 688 -10.51 -42.66 -33.82
CA ASN A 688 -10.30 -43.95 -33.18
C ASN A 688 -11.41 -44.93 -33.55
N ALA A 689 -11.08 -45.88 -34.44
CA ALA A 689 -12.01 -46.91 -34.89
C ALA A 689 -12.55 -47.82 -33.76
N ALA A 690 -11.91 -47.86 -32.58
CA ALA A 690 -12.40 -48.61 -31.43
C ALA A 690 -13.54 -47.89 -30.67
N THR A 691 -13.64 -46.57 -30.82
CA THR A 691 -14.65 -45.71 -30.19
C THR A 691 -15.20 -44.75 -31.24
N PRO A 692 -15.96 -45.23 -32.23
CA PRO A 692 -16.49 -44.39 -33.29
C PRO A 692 -17.51 -43.40 -32.74
N ASN A 693 -17.48 -42.16 -33.23
CA ASN A 693 -18.53 -41.21 -32.92
C ASN A 693 -19.83 -41.56 -33.67
N ALA A 694 -20.97 -41.27 -33.02
CA ALA A 694 -22.28 -41.39 -33.64
C ALA A 694 -23.05 -40.07 -33.46
N TYR A 695 -23.57 -39.53 -34.56
CA TYR A 695 -24.32 -38.28 -34.60
C TYR A 695 -25.76 -38.56 -35.02
N ASN A 696 -26.71 -38.27 -34.15
CA ASN A 696 -28.15 -38.31 -34.41
C ASN A 696 -28.76 -36.96 -34.03
N LEU A 697 -28.92 -36.10 -35.02
CA LEU A 697 -29.22 -34.68 -34.85
C LEU A 697 -30.62 -34.39 -35.38
N THR A 698 -31.45 -33.72 -34.57
CA THR A 698 -32.75 -33.21 -35.00
C THR A 698 -32.77 -31.69 -34.82
N MET A 699 -33.14 -30.94 -35.86
CA MET A 699 -33.20 -29.49 -35.84
C MET A 699 -34.62 -28.99 -35.55
N ASN A 700 -34.72 -27.81 -34.93
CA ASN A 700 -35.93 -26.99 -34.91
C ASN A 700 -35.93 -26.06 -36.14
N ASP A 701 -37.11 -25.56 -36.51
CA ASP A 701 -37.31 -24.60 -37.62
C ASP A 701 -36.46 -23.34 -37.39
N ILE A 702 -36.56 -22.77 -36.19
CA ILE A 702 -35.93 -21.49 -35.85
C ILE A 702 -34.39 -21.54 -35.76
N ASN A 703 -33.78 -22.73 -35.75
CA ASN A 703 -32.31 -22.84 -35.77
C ASN A 703 -31.73 -22.41 -37.13
N VAL A 704 -32.55 -22.34 -38.18
CA VAL A 704 -32.19 -21.74 -39.47
C VAL A 704 -33.11 -20.55 -39.68
N ALA A 705 -32.52 -19.36 -39.77
CA ALA A 705 -33.33 -18.16 -39.97
C ALA A 705 -33.98 -18.16 -41.37
N ALA A 706 -35.18 -17.58 -41.47
CA ALA A 706 -35.94 -17.52 -42.71
C ALA A 706 -35.11 -17.02 -43.90
N GLY A 707 -35.06 -17.82 -44.96
CA GLY A 707 -34.30 -17.54 -46.18
C GLY A 707 -32.79 -17.72 -46.09
N GLN A 708 -32.25 -18.14 -44.93
CA GLN A 708 -30.84 -18.48 -44.78
C GLN A 708 -30.56 -19.95 -45.14
N GLN A 709 -29.28 -20.28 -45.24
CA GLN A 709 -28.83 -21.65 -45.47
C GLN A 709 -27.83 -22.07 -44.40
N MET A 710 -28.08 -23.21 -43.76
CA MET A 710 -27.14 -23.83 -42.83
C MET A 710 -26.30 -24.91 -43.52
N VAL A 711 -24.99 -24.88 -43.33
CA VAL A 711 -24.06 -25.92 -43.84
C VAL A 711 -23.82 -26.97 -42.76
N VAL A 712 -24.07 -28.23 -43.08
CA VAL A 712 -23.76 -29.36 -42.19
C VAL A 712 -22.69 -30.22 -42.84
N ASN A 713 -21.56 -30.41 -42.16
CA ASN A 713 -20.39 -31.07 -42.72
C ASN A 713 -19.95 -32.29 -41.88
N ALA A 714 -20.26 -33.47 -42.38
CA ALA A 714 -19.89 -34.77 -41.84
C ALA A 714 -18.76 -35.45 -42.63
N GLN A 715 -18.15 -34.79 -43.62
CA GLN A 715 -17.16 -35.39 -44.51
C GLN A 715 -15.90 -35.89 -43.80
N GLY A 716 -15.61 -35.35 -42.61
CA GLY A 716 -14.46 -35.75 -41.81
C GLY A 716 -14.63 -37.10 -41.11
N LEU A 717 -15.86 -37.62 -41.04
CA LEU A 717 -16.16 -38.87 -40.34
C LEU A 717 -15.59 -40.09 -41.08
N LEU A 718 -15.07 -41.03 -40.31
CA LEU A 718 -14.44 -42.26 -40.78
C LEU A 718 -15.46 -43.38 -40.97
N ALA A 719 -15.06 -44.41 -41.72
CA ALA A 719 -15.87 -45.62 -41.87
C ALA A 719 -16.10 -46.30 -40.50
N GLY A 720 -17.36 -46.44 -40.09
CA GLY A 720 -17.77 -46.97 -38.79
C GLY A 720 -18.39 -45.91 -37.86
N GLU A 721 -18.23 -44.63 -38.18
CA GLU A 721 -18.97 -43.53 -37.56
C GLU A 721 -20.31 -43.33 -38.28
N SER A 722 -21.37 -42.94 -37.55
CA SER A 722 -22.71 -42.80 -38.13
C SER A 722 -23.21 -41.38 -38.13
N PHE A 723 -23.87 -40.96 -39.21
CA PHE A 723 -24.51 -39.66 -39.34
C PHE A 723 -26.00 -39.80 -39.69
N VAL A 724 -26.84 -39.32 -38.78
CA VAL A 724 -28.29 -39.21 -38.94
C VAL A 724 -28.68 -37.76 -38.69
N PHE A 725 -29.35 -37.15 -39.66
CA PHE A 725 -29.80 -35.77 -39.61
C PHE A 725 -31.29 -35.68 -39.93
N ASN A 726 -32.02 -34.92 -39.12
CA ASN A 726 -33.45 -34.67 -39.27
C ASN A 726 -33.78 -33.17 -39.13
N GLY A 727 -33.84 -32.47 -40.25
CA GLY A 727 -34.28 -31.09 -40.41
C GLY A 727 -35.74 -30.94 -40.83
N ALA A 728 -36.58 -31.97 -40.72
CA ALA A 728 -37.94 -31.96 -41.25
C ALA A 728 -38.88 -30.90 -40.67
N ALA A 729 -38.47 -30.28 -39.55
CA ALA A 729 -39.22 -29.19 -38.93
C ALA A 729 -39.06 -27.86 -39.66
N GLU A 730 -38.01 -27.69 -40.47
CA GLU A 730 -37.72 -26.46 -41.20
C GLU A 730 -38.79 -26.17 -42.27
N THR A 731 -39.32 -24.94 -42.29
CA THR A 731 -40.37 -24.45 -43.18
C THR A 731 -40.00 -23.27 -44.11
N ASP A 732 -38.96 -22.48 -43.85
CA ASP A 732 -38.63 -21.25 -44.60
C ASP A 732 -37.14 -20.92 -44.85
N GLY A 733 -36.22 -21.74 -44.37
CA GLY A 733 -34.78 -21.76 -44.67
C GLY A 733 -34.37 -22.91 -45.60
N SER A 734 -33.10 -23.32 -45.54
CA SER A 734 -32.56 -24.46 -46.32
C SER A 734 -31.27 -25.03 -45.73
N PHE A 735 -30.89 -26.23 -46.15
CA PHE A 735 -29.66 -26.91 -45.74
C PHE A 735 -28.71 -27.23 -46.91
N ASN A 736 -27.41 -27.20 -46.63
CA ASN A 736 -26.35 -27.74 -47.47
C ASN A 736 -25.59 -28.80 -46.69
N ILE A 737 -25.97 -30.07 -46.89
CA ILE A 737 -25.53 -31.19 -46.07
C ILE A 737 -24.54 -32.03 -46.85
N ARG A 738 -23.38 -32.27 -46.25
CA ARG A 738 -22.34 -33.14 -46.75
C ARG A 738 -22.17 -34.31 -45.79
N GLY A 739 -22.55 -35.49 -46.26
CA GLY A 739 -22.45 -36.75 -45.56
C GLY A 739 -21.01 -37.26 -45.45
N SER A 740 -20.92 -38.45 -44.87
CA SER A 740 -19.72 -39.13 -44.44
C SER A 740 -19.24 -40.16 -45.46
N ARG A 741 -18.37 -41.08 -45.01
CA ARG A 741 -18.01 -42.29 -45.77
C ARG A 741 -18.83 -43.52 -45.36
N GLY A 742 -19.70 -43.36 -44.35
CA GLY A 742 -20.61 -44.39 -43.85
C GLY A 742 -21.98 -44.30 -44.53
N ALA A 743 -22.89 -45.22 -44.16
CA ALA A 743 -24.27 -45.14 -44.61
C ALA A 743 -25.03 -44.10 -43.79
N ASP A 744 -25.42 -43.00 -44.43
CA ASP A 744 -26.04 -41.87 -43.79
C ASP A 744 -27.57 -41.87 -43.92
N THR A 745 -28.25 -41.23 -42.97
CA THR A 745 -29.69 -40.94 -43.08
C THR A 745 -29.92 -39.46 -42.93
N ILE A 746 -30.26 -38.80 -44.04
CA ILE A 746 -30.43 -37.35 -44.10
C ILE A 746 -31.86 -37.05 -44.52
N LEU A 747 -32.59 -36.38 -43.65
CA LEU A 747 -33.87 -35.77 -43.93
C LEU A 747 -33.70 -34.26 -43.72
N ALA A 748 -33.77 -33.49 -44.80
CA ALA A 748 -33.77 -32.03 -44.72
C ALA A 748 -35.20 -31.52 -44.46
N GLY A 749 -35.57 -30.35 -44.96
CA GLY A 749 -36.80 -29.66 -44.60
C GLY A 749 -37.56 -29.12 -45.80
N ALA A 750 -38.24 -28.00 -45.61
CA ALA A 750 -38.63 -27.17 -46.75
C ALA A 750 -37.41 -26.43 -47.31
N GLY A 751 -37.56 -25.83 -48.50
CA GLY A 751 -36.54 -24.94 -49.07
C GLY A 751 -35.93 -25.47 -50.36
N ALA A 752 -34.71 -25.06 -50.66
CA ALA A 752 -33.95 -25.61 -51.78
C ALA A 752 -32.68 -26.24 -51.22
N ASP A 753 -32.80 -27.48 -50.79
CA ASP A 753 -31.73 -28.17 -50.08
C ASP A 753 -30.69 -28.73 -51.04
N ARG A 754 -29.42 -28.78 -50.61
CA ARG A 754 -28.34 -29.47 -51.33
C ARG A 754 -27.79 -30.59 -50.47
N LEU A 755 -27.93 -31.82 -50.95
CA LEU A 755 -27.57 -33.03 -50.23
C LEU A 755 -26.50 -33.80 -51.00
N TRP A 756 -25.38 -34.08 -50.36
CA TRP A 756 -24.35 -34.97 -50.85
C TRP A 756 -24.14 -36.07 -49.81
N GLY A 757 -24.51 -37.32 -50.11
CA GLY A 757 -24.39 -38.46 -49.18
C GLY A 757 -22.95 -38.87 -48.90
N GLY A 758 -22.07 -38.71 -49.90
CA GLY A 758 -20.70 -39.20 -49.82
C GLY A 758 -20.63 -40.62 -50.35
N THR A 759 -19.83 -41.48 -49.71
CA THR A 759 -19.82 -42.91 -50.04
C THR A 759 -20.60 -43.66 -48.99
N GLY A 760 -21.42 -44.62 -49.39
CA GLY A 760 -22.27 -45.31 -48.43
C GLY A 760 -23.46 -45.90 -49.15
N GLY A 761 -24.38 -46.51 -48.42
CA GLY A 761 -25.72 -46.75 -48.95
C GLY A 761 -26.65 -45.77 -48.26
N ASP A 762 -26.76 -44.56 -48.81
CA ASP A 762 -27.33 -43.42 -48.09
C ASP A 762 -28.84 -43.33 -48.29
N ASN A 763 -29.56 -42.77 -47.31
CA ASN A 763 -30.98 -42.47 -47.44
C ASN A 763 -31.19 -40.96 -47.34
N LEU A 764 -31.32 -40.30 -48.49
CA LEU A 764 -31.37 -38.85 -48.63
C LEU A 764 -32.79 -38.39 -48.97
N ARG A 765 -33.31 -37.40 -48.25
CA ARG A 765 -34.61 -36.80 -48.54
C ARG A 765 -34.49 -35.29 -48.34
N GLY A 766 -34.72 -34.52 -49.40
CA GLY A 766 -34.80 -33.06 -49.32
C GLY A 766 -36.07 -32.67 -48.58
N GLY A 767 -37.20 -32.69 -49.27
CA GLY A 767 -38.50 -32.51 -48.65
C GLY A 767 -39.42 -31.76 -49.59
N PRO A 768 -40.27 -30.85 -49.11
CA PRO A 768 -40.97 -29.90 -49.96
C PRO A 768 -39.99 -28.82 -50.47
N GLY A 769 -39.64 -28.85 -51.75
CA GLY A 769 -38.60 -27.95 -52.20
C GLY A 769 -38.25 -28.06 -53.66
N LYS A 770 -37.15 -27.41 -54.05
CA LYS A 770 -36.41 -27.74 -55.27
C LYS A 770 -35.03 -28.21 -54.83
N ASP A 771 -34.96 -29.48 -54.50
CA ASP A 771 -33.81 -30.03 -53.82
C ASP A 771 -32.78 -30.57 -54.83
N MET A 772 -31.52 -30.58 -54.44
CA MET A 772 -30.41 -31.03 -55.26
C MET A 772 -29.69 -32.19 -54.58
N PHE A 773 -29.67 -33.35 -55.24
CA PHE A 773 -28.92 -34.52 -54.82
C PHE A 773 -27.62 -34.59 -55.64
N GLU A 774 -26.50 -34.32 -54.99
CA GLU A 774 -25.19 -34.22 -55.65
C GLU A 774 -24.40 -35.53 -55.57
N TYR A 775 -23.85 -35.92 -56.72
CA TYR A 775 -22.92 -37.02 -56.85
C TYR A 775 -21.64 -36.55 -57.54
N ARG A 776 -20.49 -36.94 -57.00
CA ARG A 776 -19.16 -36.51 -57.45
C ARG A 776 -18.28 -37.62 -57.98
N ALA A 777 -18.59 -38.86 -57.66
CA ALA A 777 -17.91 -40.03 -58.21
C ALA A 777 -18.90 -41.20 -58.37
N THR A 778 -18.58 -42.15 -59.24
CA THR A 778 -19.45 -43.31 -59.50
C THR A 778 -19.51 -44.28 -58.31
N ASP A 779 -18.48 -44.31 -57.47
CA ASP A 779 -18.39 -45.16 -56.28
C ASP A 779 -19.17 -44.62 -55.07
N GLU A 780 -19.74 -43.41 -55.17
CA GLU A 780 -20.63 -42.85 -54.15
C GLU A 780 -21.95 -43.61 -54.06
N SER A 781 -22.45 -44.17 -55.16
CA SER A 781 -23.66 -45.04 -55.15
C SER A 781 -23.53 -46.18 -56.15
N THR A 782 -23.35 -47.39 -55.63
CA THR A 782 -23.14 -48.61 -56.43
C THR A 782 -24.30 -49.59 -56.25
N ALA A 783 -24.38 -50.64 -57.07
CA ALA A 783 -25.39 -51.68 -56.85
C ALA A 783 -25.28 -52.40 -55.48
N ALA A 784 -24.10 -52.37 -54.84
CA ALA A 784 -23.84 -53.03 -53.54
C ALA A 784 -24.11 -52.10 -52.34
N ALA A 785 -23.87 -50.80 -52.52
CA ALA A 785 -24.15 -49.73 -51.57
C ALA A 785 -24.92 -48.66 -52.34
N GLN A 786 -26.21 -48.92 -52.54
CA GLN A 786 -27.08 -48.12 -53.39
C GLN A 786 -27.75 -47.04 -52.55
N ASP A 787 -27.56 -45.79 -52.96
CA ASP A 787 -28.28 -44.68 -52.37
C ASP A 787 -29.76 -44.74 -52.69
N ARG A 788 -30.54 -44.30 -51.72
CA ARG A 788 -31.97 -44.15 -51.80
C ARG A 788 -32.33 -42.68 -51.60
N ILE A 789 -32.82 -42.03 -52.65
CA ILE A 789 -33.25 -40.64 -52.57
C ILE A 789 -34.79 -40.51 -52.63
N GLY A 790 -35.36 -39.64 -51.81
CA GLY A 790 -36.77 -39.23 -51.90
C GLY A 790 -36.92 -38.05 -52.85
N PHE A 791 -37.80 -38.15 -53.85
CA PHE A 791 -37.84 -37.20 -54.97
C PHE A 791 -39.22 -36.61 -55.21
N THR A 792 -39.28 -35.30 -55.33
CA THR A 792 -40.47 -34.51 -55.64
C THR A 792 -40.31 -33.78 -56.96
N LYS A 793 -41.40 -33.19 -57.45
CA LYS A 793 -41.37 -32.49 -58.75
C LYS A 793 -40.63 -31.17 -58.61
N GLY A 794 -39.49 -31.04 -59.29
CA GLY A 794 -38.67 -29.83 -59.29
C GLY A 794 -37.28 -30.06 -58.70
N ASP A 795 -37.09 -31.18 -58.01
CA ASP A 795 -35.79 -31.65 -57.55
C ASP A 795 -34.88 -32.01 -58.72
N GLN A 796 -33.57 -32.05 -58.47
CA GLN A 796 -32.55 -32.36 -59.46
C GLN A 796 -31.51 -33.33 -58.89
N ILE A 797 -31.07 -34.25 -59.75
CA ILE A 797 -29.90 -35.10 -59.51
C ILE A 797 -28.73 -34.46 -60.25
N TYR A 798 -27.74 -33.97 -59.51
CA TYR A 798 -26.57 -33.26 -60.03
C TYR A 798 -25.42 -34.24 -60.23
N LEU A 799 -25.15 -34.57 -61.49
CA LEU A 799 -24.16 -35.56 -61.92
C LEU A 799 -22.98 -34.95 -62.69
N THR A 800 -23.04 -33.67 -63.04
CA THR A 800 -21.98 -32.97 -63.78
C THR A 800 -20.56 -33.12 -63.20
N PRO A 801 -20.34 -33.29 -61.87
CA PRO A 801 -18.98 -33.50 -61.38
C PRO A 801 -18.38 -34.88 -61.76
N ILE A 802 -19.20 -35.85 -62.17
CA ILE A 802 -18.74 -37.17 -62.62
C ILE A 802 -18.34 -37.09 -64.10
N ASP A 803 -17.12 -37.52 -64.40
CA ASP A 803 -16.67 -37.71 -65.78
C ASP A 803 -17.36 -38.90 -66.42
N ALA A 804 -18.33 -38.62 -67.29
CA ALA A 804 -19.23 -39.64 -67.82
C ALA A 804 -18.53 -40.70 -68.68
N ASP A 805 -17.32 -40.47 -69.22
CA ASP A 805 -16.59 -41.50 -69.96
C ASP A 805 -15.43 -42.15 -69.18
N GLY A 806 -15.16 -41.67 -67.97
CA GLY A 806 -14.09 -42.14 -67.10
C GLY A 806 -12.66 -41.98 -67.66
N VAL A 807 -12.49 -41.26 -68.78
CA VAL A 807 -11.21 -41.06 -69.46
C VAL A 807 -10.75 -39.63 -69.26
N ALA A 808 -9.93 -39.42 -68.22
CA ALA A 808 -9.38 -38.11 -67.84
C ALA A 808 -8.74 -37.29 -69.00
N ALA A 809 -8.25 -37.95 -70.05
CA ALA A 809 -7.66 -37.29 -71.23
C ALA A 809 -8.69 -36.53 -72.09
N ASN A 810 -9.97 -36.87 -72.00
CA ASN A 810 -11.05 -36.26 -72.77
C ASN A 810 -11.63 -35.01 -72.08
N GLY A 811 -11.23 -34.74 -70.82
CA GLY A 811 -11.83 -33.73 -69.96
C GLY A 811 -13.05 -34.28 -69.23
N ASN A 812 -13.83 -33.45 -68.54
CA ASN A 812 -15.07 -33.89 -67.90
C ASN A 812 -16.22 -33.94 -68.91
N GLN A 813 -16.86 -35.11 -69.11
CA GLN A 813 -18.03 -35.27 -69.98
C GLN A 813 -19.34 -35.39 -69.20
N ASN A 814 -20.41 -34.84 -69.77
CA ASN A 814 -21.76 -34.97 -69.24
C ASN A 814 -22.39 -36.30 -69.67
N PHE A 815 -23.20 -36.88 -68.80
CA PHE A 815 -24.00 -38.05 -69.15
C PHE A 815 -25.03 -37.76 -70.24
N ARG A 816 -25.26 -38.73 -71.12
CA ARG A 816 -26.29 -38.72 -72.16
C ARG A 816 -27.49 -39.55 -71.73
N PHE A 817 -28.63 -38.89 -71.50
CA PHE A 817 -29.89 -39.56 -71.12
C PHE A 817 -30.47 -40.39 -72.29
N VAL A 818 -30.60 -41.71 -72.10
CA VAL A 818 -31.17 -42.66 -73.09
C VAL A 818 -32.57 -43.17 -72.71
N GLY A 819 -33.18 -42.63 -71.66
CA GLY A 819 -34.51 -43.05 -71.19
C GLY A 819 -34.50 -44.44 -70.56
N ALA A 820 -35.50 -45.27 -70.87
CA ALA A 820 -35.64 -46.63 -70.33
C ALA A 820 -34.99 -47.73 -71.20
N ALA A 821 -34.21 -47.35 -72.23
CA ALA A 821 -33.50 -48.31 -73.06
C ALA A 821 -32.35 -48.97 -72.29
N ALA A 822 -32.02 -50.21 -72.66
CA ALA A 822 -30.78 -50.85 -72.21
C ALA A 822 -29.55 -50.09 -72.76
N PHE A 823 -28.42 -50.16 -72.07
CA PHE A 823 -27.17 -49.54 -72.52
C PHE A 823 -26.77 -50.06 -73.90
N GLY A 824 -26.48 -49.14 -74.82
CA GLY A 824 -26.04 -49.40 -76.19
C GLY A 824 -24.60 -49.88 -76.27
N GLY A 825 -23.80 -49.66 -75.21
CA GLY A 825 -22.36 -49.93 -75.15
C GLY A 825 -21.50 -48.75 -75.59
N SER A 826 -22.02 -47.52 -75.43
CA SER A 826 -21.22 -46.30 -75.51
C SER A 826 -21.02 -45.79 -74.08
N ALA A 827 -19.81 -45.33 -73.77
CA ALA A 827 -19.52 -44.66 -72.51
C ALA A 827 -20.39 -43.40 -72.33
N GLY A 828 -20.71 -43.07 -71.08
CA GLY A 828 -21.50 -41.90 -70.68
C GLY A 828 -22.99 -42.02 -70.91
N GLU A 829 -23.56 -43.23 -70.95
CA GLU A 829 -25.00 -43.42 -71.05
C GLU A 829 -25.68 -43.42 -69.68
N LEU A 830 -26.76 -42.65 -69.53
CA LEU A 830 -27.60 -42.59 -68.34
C LEU A 830 -29.01 -43.08 -68.65
N ARG A 831 -29.48 -44.08 -67.91
CA ARG A 831 -30.81 -44.68 -68.09
C ARG A 831 -31.64 -44.62 -66.82
N VAL A 832 -32.96 -44.72 -67.00
CA VAL A 832 -33.92 -44.79 -65.90
C VAL A 832 -34.93 -45.91 -66.15
N SER A 833 -35.10 -46.79 -65.17
CA SER A 833 -36.06 -47.91 -65.23
C SER A 833 -36.91 -48.01 -63.97
N ALA A 834 -38.01 -48.75 -64.00
CA ALA A 834 -38.82 -48.96 -62.80
C ALA A 834 -38.09 -49.91 -61.83
N ALA A 835 -37.95 -49.52 -60.56
CA ALA A 835 -37.31 -50.34 -59.54
C ALA A 835 -38.26 -51.45 -59.07
N ALA A 836 -37.85 -52.71 -59.25
CA ALA A 836 -38.67 -53.86 -58.85
C ALA A 836 -38.89 -53.90 -57.33
N GLY A 837 -40.15 -54.05 -56.90
CA GLY A 837 -40.49 -54.19 -55.48
C GLY A 837 -40.56 -52.88 -54.68
N THR A 838 -40.27 -51.72 -55.29
CA THR A 838 -40.35 -50.40 -54.64
C THR A 838 -41.46 -49.56 -55.27
N PRO A 839 -42.60 -49.33 -54.60
CA PRO A 839 -43.68 -48.50 -55.13
C PRO A 839 -43.19 -47.08 -55.45
N ASN A 840 -43.50 -46.58 -56.64
CA ASN A 840 -42.98 -45.31 -57.19
C ASN A 840 -41.44 -45.20 -57.22
N GLY A 841 -40.75 -46.35 -57.16
CA GLY A 841 -39.30 -46.43 -57.24
C GLY A 841 -38.82 -46.46 -58.69
N TRP A 842 -37.75 -45.72 -58.94
CA TRP A 842 -37.01 -45.66 -60.19
C TRP A 842 -35.55 -45.99 -59.92
N LEU A 843 -34.96 -46.76 -60.81
CA LEU A 843 -33.54 -47.08 -60.80
C LEU A 843 -32.86 -46.19 -61.85
N VAL A 844 -32.00 -45.28 -61.39
CA VAL A 844 -31.15 -44.41 -62.21
C VAL A 844 -29.78 -45.06 -62.31
N GLU A 845 -29.32 -45.33 -63.53
CA GLU A 845 -28.05 -46.04 -63.75
C GLU A 845 -27.20 -45.36 -64.81
N GLY A 846 -25.91 -45.19 -64.53
CA GLY A 846 -24.92 -44.66 -65.46
C GLY A 846 -23.88 -45.71 -65.84
N ASP A 847 -23.57 -45.83 -67.13
CA ASP A 847 -22.47 -46.65 -67.69
C ASP A 847 -21.37 -45.70 -68.18
N THR A 848 -20.27 -45.65 -67.46
CA THR A 848 -19.13 -44.75 -67.76
C THR A 848 -18.09 -45.39 -68.64
N ASN A 849 -17.96 -46.71 -68.64
CA ASN A 849 -16.89 -47.41 -69.36
C ASN A 849 -17.36 -48.08 -70.68
N GLY A 850 -18.66 -48.10 -70.95
CA GLY A 850 -19.29 -48.63 -72.15
C GLY A 850 -19.45 -50.16 -72.19
N ASP A 851 -19.25 -50.86 -71.07
CA ASP A 851 -19.35 -52.33 -70.98
C ASP A 851 -20.79 -52.85 -70.83
N ARG A 852 -21.77 -51.95 -70.78
CA ARG A 852 -23.21 -52.21 -70.56
C ARG A 852 -23.58 -52.63 -69.15
N VAL A 853 -22.69 -52.43 -68.18
CA VAL A 853 -22.92 -52.58 -66.75
C VAL A 853 -23.01 -51.18 -66.14
N ALA A 854 -23.86 -51.03 -65.12
CA ALA A 854 -23.97 -49.76 -64.42
C ALA A 854 -22.76 -49.58 -63.49
N ASP A 855 -22.03 -48.48 -63.66
CA ASP A 855 -20.97 -48.03 -62.77
C ASP A 855 -21.53 -47.17 -61.62
N LEU A 856 -22.62 -46.43 -61.88
CA LEU A 856 -23.41 -45.66 -60.92
C LEU A 856 -24.83 -46.24 -60.84
N SER A 857 -25.38 -46.43 -59.64
CA SER A 857 -26.75 -46.94 -59.46
C SER A 857 -27.43 -46.29 -58.28
N ILE A 858 -28.50 -45.51 -58.51
CA ILE A 858 -29.26 -44.75 -57.50
C ILE A 858 -30.72 -45.21 -57.51
N LEU A 859 -31.28 -45.47 -56.33
CA LEU A 859 -32.71 -45.75 -56.13
C LEU A 859 -33.47 -44.47 -55.81
N VAL A 860 -34.28 -44.00 -56.75
CA VAL A 860 -35.10 -42.80 -56.60
C VAL A 860 -36.53 -43.18 -56.23
N VAL A 861 -37.02 -42.77 -55.07
CA VAL A 861 -38.42 -42.96 -54.66
C VAL A 861 -39.18 -41.66 -54.90
N ALA A 862 -39.90 -41.61 -56.01
CA ALA A 862 -40.63 -40.41 -56.41
C ALA A 862 -42.00 -40.30 -55.73
N THR A 863 -42.51 -39.07 -55.63
CA THR A 863 -43.90 -38.81 -55.24
C THR A 863 -44.89 -39.59 -56.14
N PRO A 864 -46.00 -40.11 -55.58
CA PRO A 864 -46.92 -40.95 -56.34
C PRO A 864 -47.39 -40.31 -57.65
N GLY A 865 -47.19 -41.01 -58.76
CA GLY A 865 -47.58 -40.55 -60.10
C GLY A 865 -46.55 -39.67 -60.82
N TYR A 866 -45.41 -39.34 -60.21
CA TYR A 866 -44.31 -38.65 -60.89
C TYR A 866 -43.43 -39.62 -61.69
N GLN A 867 -43.04 -39.23 -62.91
CA GLN A 867 -42.13 -39.99 -63.76
C GLN A 867 -40.88 -39.16 -64.04
N LEU A 868 -39.71 -39.77 -63.81
CA LEU A 868 -38.43 -39.14 -64.09
C LEU A 868 -38.21 -38.96 -65.60
N ASN A 869 -37.59 -37.85 -65.97
CA ASN A 869 -37.27 -37.44 -67.34
C ASN A 869 -35.92 -36.68 -67.39
N ALA A 870 -35.47 -36.31 -68.58
CA ALA A 870 -34.16 -35.68 -68.77
C ALA A 870 -33.96 -34.37 -67.97
N ALA A 871 -35.01 -33.62 -67.65
CA ALA A 871 -34.90 -32.35 -66.91
C ALA A 871 -34.63 -32.53 -65.40
N ASP A 872 -34.86 -33.74 -64.87
CA ASP A 872 -34.56 -34.09 -63.47
C ASP A 872 -33.06 -34.32 -63.24
N PHE A 873 -32.26 -34.36 -64.31
CA PHE A 873 -30.82 -34.57 -64.25
C PHE A 873 -30.09 -33.31 -64.69
N TRP A 874 -29.22 -32.81 -63.82
CA TRP A 874 -28.26 -31.79 -64.17
C TRP A 874 -26.96 -32.51 -64.54
N VAL A 875 -26.86 -32.80 -65.85
CA VAL A 875 -25.79 -33.57 -66.48
C VAL A 875 -24.87 -32.67 -67.25
#